data_AF-A0A5N5WVF9-F1
#
_entry.id   AF-A0A5N5WVF9-F1
#
_cell.length_a   1.000
_cell.length_b   1.000
_cell.length_c   1.000
_cell.angle_alpha   90.00
_cell.angle_beta   90.00
_cell.angle_gamma   90.00
#
_symmetry.space_group_name_H-M   'P 1'
#
loop_
_entity.id
_entity.type
_entity.pdbx_description
1 polymer ?
#
loop_
_entity_poly.entity_id
_entity_poly.type
_entity_poly.pdbx_seq_one_letter_code
_entity_poly.pdbx_strand_id
1 'polypeptide(L)'
;MALDIEHVLSNITQEDKIALLAGTDFWHTHPIPDLNVPSVRTSDGPNGVRGTKFFAGVPAACLPCGTALAATWDRDLLRQAGKLLGQECLAKGAHCWLGPTINMPRSPLGGRGFESFSEDPHISGVMAASIISGCEGTGVISAVKHFVGNDQEHERRAVDVLVTQRALREIYLRPFQIAARDARPGALMTSYNKINGKHVAENKEILDIVRQEWKWDPLIMSDWLGTYTTIDSINAGLDLEMPGPSRYRGKYVESAMQARLVKQSTIDARVRKVLEFVDRASKAPVSATESGRDYPEDRALNRRLCADSIVLLKNENDLLPLPKKVKKIALIGSHIKSPAISGGGSASLEPYYTVSLSDAVIEALPDTEVVYEVGAYAHKMLPVINRLLSNAVMHFYNEPVGTERTLRATQAMSKTAFQLMDYNAPGLNRALFYATLTGDFTPDITGMWDFGLTVFGTGTLYIDDELVVDNTTRQTRGTAFFGKGTVQELGSKALNAGQTYKLRIEYGSANTSPITAIGVVHFGGGAAHLGACLQMDPADMVQRAVKAAAEADYTILCTGLNHEWESEGFDRPDMDLPPGIDALIASVLDVAANRTVIVNQSGTPVTMPWADRARSIAQTWYGGNETGHGIADVIFGDVNPSGKLPLSWPVDVKHNPAYLNYASVGGRVLYGEDVFVGYRYYEKTSREVLFPFGYGLSYTTFAVSSDVVLSHDVFTPETPPTVAVTLRNTGRVAGAETVQLYISAPHSPTPRPMKELHGFAKVFLRPSEEQTVVISIDKYATSFWDEIEDMWKSEEGVYQVLIGTSSQNILARAAFRVEKTSYWIGL
;
A
#
# COMPACT_ATOMS: atom_id res chain seq x y z
N MET A 1 -18.63 -23.41 -19.87
CA MET A 1 -18.40 -24.86 -19.69
C MET A 1 -17.13 -25.01 -18.86
N ALA A 2 -17.06 -25.98 -17.96
CA ALA A 2 -15.82 -26.25 -17.25
C ALA A 2 -14.77 -26.78 -18.24
N LEU A 3 -13.54 -26.32 -18.11
CA LEU A 3 -12.41 -26.78 -18.91
C LEU A 3 -12.07 -28.23 -18.54
N ASP A 4 -12.00 -29.13 -19.53
CA ASP A 4 -11.47 -30.47 -19.32
C ASP A 4 -9.94 -30.42 -19.33
N ILE A 5 -9.35 -30.28 -18.14
CA ILE A 5 -7.91 -30.06 -17.96
C ILE A 5 -7.08 -31.27 -18.46
N GLU A 6 -7.56 -32.50 -18.26
CA GLU A 6 -6.86 -33.69 -18.77
C GLU A 6 -6.91 -33.76 -20.30
N HIS A 7 -8.05 -33.41 -20.88
CA HIS A 7 -8.17 -33.30 -22.33
C HIS A 7 -7.22 -32.26 -22.89
N VAL A 8 -7.14 -31.06 -22.29
CA VAL A 8 -6.17 -30.03 -22.72
C VAL A 8 -4.75 -30.57 -22.60
N LEU A 9 -4.33 -31.06 -21.43
CA LEU A 9 -2.95 -31.53 -21.18
C LEU A 9 -2.48 -32.65 -22.11
N SER A 10 -3.41 -33.50 -22.58
CA SER A 10 -3.12 -34.60 -23.50
C SER A 10 -3.12 -34.22 -24.98
N ASN A 11 -3.72 -33.08 -25.35
CA ASN A 11 -3.87 -32.65 -26.75
C ASN A 11 -3.02 -31.43 -27.13
N ILE A 12 -2.43 -30.73 -26.16
CA ILE A 12 -1.50 -29.61 -26.43
C ILE A 12 -0.07 -30.09 -26.67
N THR A 13 0.68 -29.31 -27.46
CA THR A 13 2.09 -29.59 -27.73
C THR A 13 2.97 -29.27 -26.52
N GLN A 14 4.24 -29.67 -26.57
CA GLN A 14 5.19 -29.30 -25.53
C GLN A 14 5.48 -27.78 -25.53
N GLU A 15 5.44 -27.13 -26.69
CA GLU A 15 5.59 -25.68 -26.83
C GLU A 15 4.42 -24.95 -26.15
N ASP A 16 3.19 -25.40 -26.39
CA ASP A 16 1.98 -24.87 -25.73
C ASP A 16 2.06 -25.02 -24.21
N LYS A 17 2.51 -26.19 -23.72
CA LYS A 17 2.74 -26.42 -22.28
C LYS A 17 3.69 -25.37 -21.72
N ILE A 18 4.80 -25.11 -22.39
CA ILE A 18 5.80 -24.15 -21.92
C ILE A 18 5.28 -22.70 -22.02
N ALA A 19 4.50 -22.38 -23.06
CA ALA A 19 3.88 -21.08 -23.24
C ALA A 19 2.86 -20.75 -22.14
N LEU A 20 2.07 -21.73 -21.69
CA LEU A 20 1.14 -21.58 -20.56
C LEU A 20 1.84 -21.24 -19.24
N LEU A 21 3.13 -21.58 -19.10
CA LEU A 21 3.90 -21.27 -17.89
C LEU A 21 4.33 -19.79 -17.82
N ALA A 22 3.98 -18.93 -18.76
CA ALA A 22 4.31 -17.51 -18.66
C ALA A 22 3.14 -16.62 -19.12
N GLY A 23 3.15 -15.38 -18.66
CA GLY A 23 2.32 -14.35 -19.26
C GLY A 23 2.66 -14.16 -20.75
N THR A 24 1.68 -13.73 -21.53
CA THR A 24 1.88 -13.30 -22.94
C THR A 24 2.33 -11.86 -23.03
N ASP A 25 1.83 -11.03 -22.11
CA ASP A 25 2.17 -9.63 -21.98
C ASP A 25 2.24 -9.24 -20.49
N PHE A 26 2.13 -7.94 -20.22
CA PHE A 26 2.22 -7.43 -18.86
C PHE A 26 1.12 -7.93 -17.92
N TRP A 27 -0.05 -8.33 -18.43
CA TRP A 27 -1.27 -8.54 -17.64
C TRP A 27 -1.98 -9.86 -17.92
N HIS A 28 -1.68 -10.55 -19.02
CA HIS A 28 -2.47 -11.64 -19.54
C HIS A 28 -1.74 -12.99 -19.54
N THR A 29 -2.47 -14.07 -19.30
CA THR A 29 -1.99 -15.44 -19.49
C THR A 29 -2.07 -15.86 -20.96
N HIS A 30 -1.33 -16.90 -21.35
CA HIS A 30 -1.38 -17.47 -22.68
C HIS A 30 -2.71 -18.20 -22.98
N PRO A 31 -3.43 -17.88 -24.07
CA PRO A 31 -4.64 -18.60 -24.49
C PRO A 31 -4.31 -19.81 -25.39
N ILE A 32 -5.19 -20.82 -25.39
CA ILE A 32 -5.23 -21.91 -26.38
C ILE A 32 -6.68 -22.04 -26.90
N PRO A 33 -7.07 -21.22 -27.89
CA PRO A 33 -8.46 -21.11 -28.34
C PRO A 33 -9.05 -22.43 -28.88
N ASP A 34 -8.24 -23.22 -29.60
CA ASP A 34 -8.68 -24.49 -30.21
C ASP A 34 -9.16 -25.53 -29.19
N LEU A 35 -8.73 -25.38 -27.92
CA LEU A 35 -9.12 -26.23 -26.80
C LEU A 35 -9.92 -25.47 -25.73
N ASN A 36 -10.47 -24.31 -26.09
CA ASN A 36 -11.28 -23.46 -25.22
C ASN A 36 -10.55 -22.96 -23.95
N VAL A 37 -9.22 -22.78 -24.00
CA VAL A 37 -8.46 -22.15 -22.92
C VAL A 37 -8.41 -20.64 -23.17
N PRO A 38 -9.18 -19.81 -22.45
CA PRO A 38 -9.14 -18.36 -22.64
C PRO A 38 -7.88 -17.74 -22.03
N SER A 39 -7.60 -16.51 -22.43
CA SER A 39 -6.63 -15.67 -21.72
C SER A 39 -7.28 -15.05 -20.50
N VAL A 40 -6.59 -15.13 -19.36
CA VAL A 40 -6.99 -14.49 -18.11
C VAL A 40 -6.24 -13.19 -17.94
N ARG A 41 -6.96 -12.13 -17.58
CA ARG A 41 -6.40 -10.82 -17.23
C ARG A 41 -6.19 -10.68 -15.72
N THR A 42 -5.01 -10.21 -15.35
CA THR A 42 -4.64 -9.77 -14.00
C THR A 42 -4.58 -8.24 -13.93
N SER A 43 -4.76 -7.65 -12.74
CA SER A 43 -4.58 -6.20 -12.57
C SER A 43 -4.21 -5.83 -11.13
N ASP A 44 -3.28 -4.89 -10.98
CA ASP A 44 -2.97 -4.24 -9.70
C ASP A 44 -4.10 -3.30 -9.27
N GLY A 45 -4.25 -2.99 -7.99
CA GLY A 45 -3.55 -3.56 -6.85
C GLY A 45 -4.32 -3.31 -5.55
N PRO A 46 -3.65 -3.26 -4.41
CA PRO A 46 -4.26 -3.50 -3.09
C PRO A 46 -5.27 -2.44 -2.62
N ASN A 47 -5.30 -1.26 -3.24
CA ASN A 47 -6.23 -0.17 -2.90
C ASN A 47 -7.02 0.36 -4.11
N GLY A 48 -7.20 -0.46 -5.14
CA GLY A 48 -8.03 -0.15 -6.31
C GLY A 48 -7.53 -0.85 -7.57
N VAL A 49 -8.34 -0.91 -8.63
CA VAL A 49 -8.04 -1.73 -9.82
C VAL A 49 -7.61 -0.85 -11.00
N ARG A 50 -6.31 -0.72 -11.24
CA ARG A 50 -5.73 0.16 -12.27
C ARG A 50 -6.16 -0.22 -13.70
N GLY A 51 -6.37 -1.50 -13.97
CA GLY A 51 -6.58 -2.01 -15.32
C GLY A 51 -5.28 -2.41 -16.02
N THR A 52 -5.26 -2.31 -17.35
CA THR A 52 -4.18 -2.84 -18.20
C THR A 52 -3.13 -1.81 -18.62
N LYS A 53 -3.19 -0.58 -18.09
CA LYS A 53 -2.33 0.52 -18.52
C LYS A 53 -1.95 1.44 -17.37
N PHE A 54 -0.67 1.78 -17.26
CA PHE A 54 -0.22 2.93 -16.44
C PHE A 54 -0.55 4.26 -17.13
N PHE A 55 -0.28 4.33 -18.43
CA PHE A 55 -0.47 5.54 -19.22
C PHE A 55 -1.76 5.48 -20.04
N ALA A 56 -2.58 6.52 -19.94
CA ALA A 56 -3.91 6.60 -20.56
C ALA A 56 -4.81 5.38 -20.20
N GLY A 57 -4.75 4.96 -18.93
CA GLY A 57 -5.60 3.92 -18.37
C GLY A 57 -7.02 4.42 -18.07
N VAL A 58 -7.94 3.48 -17.88
CA VAL A 58 -9.31 3.80 -17.48
C VAL A 58 -9.33 4.16 -15.99
N PRO A 59 -9.92 5.29 -15.58
CA PRO A 59 -10.00 5.65 -14.16
C PRO A 59 -10.68 4.57 -13.30
N ALA A 60 -10.35 4.54 -12.01
CA ALA A 60 -10.82 3.54 -11.05
C ALA A 60 -11.16 4.16 -9.68
N ALA A 61 -11.78 3.39 -8.80
CA ALA A 61 -11.92 3.77 -7.40
C ALA A 61 -10.58 3.56 -6.67
N CYS A 62 -9.96 4.65 -6.18
CA CYS A 62 -8.85 4.57 -5.24
C CYS A 62 -9.44 4.55 -3.83
N LEU A 63 -9.26 3.43 -3.14
CA LEU A 63 -9.63 3.22 -1.74
C LEU A 63 -8.49 3.68 -0.83
N PRO A 64 -8.71 3.82 0.49
CA PRO A 64 -7.63 4.08 1.43
C PRO A 64 -6.51 3.03 1.35
N CYS A 65 -5.27 3.44 1.66
CA CYS A 65 -4.12 2.53 1.65
C CYS A 65 -4.21 1.42 2.71
N GLY A 66 -3.35 0.40 2.63
CA GLY A 66 -3.39 -0.78 3.50
C GLY A 66 -3.37 -0.44 4.99
N THR A 67 -2.51 0.48 5.41
CA THR A 67 -2.44 0.91 6.82
C THR A 67 -3.68 1.69 7.25
N ALA A 68 -4.31 2.46 6.36
CA ALA A 68 -5.60 3.10 6.63
C ALA A 68 -6.72 2.06 6.81
N LEU A 69 -6.77 1.08 5.89
CA LEU A 69 -7.73 -0.02 5.94
C LEU A 69 -7.59 -0.85 7.22
N ALA A 70 -6.36 -1.16 7.64
CA ALA A 70 -6.11 -1.83 8.91
C ALA A 70 -6.51 -0.96 10.12
N ALA A 71 -6.32 0.36 10.03
CA ALA A 71 -6.69 1.30 11.09
C ALA A 71 -8.20 1.31 11.39
N THR A 72 -9.04 0.79 10.49
CA THR A 72 -10.47 0.62 10.75
C THR A 72 -10.75 -0.40 11.85
N TRP A 73 -9.90 -1.42 12.02
CA TRP A 73 -10.14 -2.60 12.88
C TRP A 73 -11.50 -3.28 12.62
N ASP A 74 -12.01 -3.22 11.38
CA ASP A 74 -13.37 -3.65 11.01
C ASP A 74 -13.38 -4.68 9.87
N ARG A 75 -13.53 -5.95 10.24
CA ARG A 75 -13.59 -7.09 9.31
C ARG A 75 -14.73 -6.97 8.29
N ASP A 76 -15.88 -6.46 8.71
CA ASP A 76 -17.06 -6.39 7.84
C ASP A 76 -16.94 -5.22 6.86
N LEU A 77 -16.32 -4.12 7.28
CA LEU A 77 -15.98 -3.02 6.39
C LEU A 77 -14.91 -3.42 5.36
N LEU A 78 -13.87 -4.19 5.75
CA LEU A 78 -12.91 -4.73 4.77
C LEU A 78 -13.54 -5.74 3.81
N ARG A 79 -14.52 -6.55 4.26
CA ARG A 79 -15.27 -7.42 3.34
C ARG A 79 -16.05 -6.60 2.31
N GLN A 80 -16.62 -5.46 2.70
CA GLN A 80 -17.29 -4.55 1.76
C GLN A 80 -16.29 -3.89 0.80
N ALA A 81 -15.12 -3.44 1.29
CA ALA A 81 -14.04 -2.93 0.45
C ALA A 81 -13.60 -3.97 -0.59
N GLY A 82 -13.43 -5.23 -0.16
CA GLY A 82 -13.10 -6.35 -1.03
C GLY A 82 -14.15 -6.58 -2.12
N LYS A 83 -15.43 -6.51 -1.77
CA LYS A 83 -16.53 -6.63 -2.74
C LYS A 83 -16.49 -5.53 -3.79
N LEU A 84 -16.22 -4.27 -3.38
CA LEU A 84 -16.06 -3.16 -4.32
C LEU A 84 -14.87 -3.39 -5.25
N LEU A 85 -13.72 -3.85 -4.72
CA LEU A 85 -12.55 -4.21 -5.54
C LEU A 85 -12.88 -5.31 -6.54
N GLY A 86 -13.61 -6.34 -6.12
CA GLY A 86 -14.13 -7.38 -7.01
C GLY A 86 -15.03 -6.82 -8.11
N GLN A 87 -15.91 -5.86 -7.81
CA GLN A 87 -16.78 -5.20 -8.79
C GLN A 87 -15.98 -4.31 -9.76
N GLU A 88 -14.98 -3.60 -9.28
CA GLU A 88 -14.02 -2.84 -10.12
C GLU A 88 -13.26 -3.77 -11.07
N CYS A 89 -12.80 -4.94 -10.59
CA CYS A 89 -12.20 -5.97 -11.43
C CYS A 89 -13.12 -6.42 -12.57
N LEU A 90 -14.40 -6.69 -12.27
CA LEU A 90 -15.38 -7.05 -13.30
C LEU A 90 -15.52 -5.93 -14.35
N ALA A 91 -15.62 -4.67 -13.93
CA ALA A 91 -15.72 -3.52 -14.85
C ALA A 91 -14.45 -3.32 -15.70
N LYS A 92 -13.28 -3.63 -15.14
CA LYS A 92 -11.97 -3.55 -15.80
C LYS A 92 -11.62 -4.77 -16.65
N GLY A 93 -12.49 -5.79 -16.70
CA GLY A 93 -12.20 -7.02 -17.43
C GLY A 93 -11.17 -7.93 -16.76
N ALA A 94 -10.81 -7.67 -15.49
CA ALA A 94 -9.77 -8.38 -14.75
C ALA A 94 -10.40 -9.55 -13.98
N HIS A 95 -9.84 -10.74 -14.16
CA HIS A 95 -10.32 -11.96 -13.48
C HIS A 95 -9.53 -12.25 -12.21
N CYS A 96 -8.34 -11.66 -12.07
CA CYS A 96 -7.48 -11.81 -10.92
C CYS A 96 -7.00 -10.43 -10.42
N TRP A 97 -7.32 -10.13 -9.18
CA TRP A 97 -6.89 -8.95 -8.44
C TRP A 97 -5.54 -9.21 -7.78
N LEU A 98 -4.53 -8.40 -8.08
CA LEU A 98 -3.18 -8.53 -7.53
C LEU A 98 -3.07 -7.87 -6.15
N GLY A 99 -3.81 -8.40 -5.19
CA GLY A 99 -3.83 -7.98 -3.80
C GLY A 99 -4.55 -8.97 -2.90
N PRO A 100 -4.60 -8.69 -1.58
CA PRO A 100 -3.96 -7.56 -0.90
C PRO A 100 -2.45 -7.75 -0.73
N THR A 101 -1.75 -6.67 -0.37
CA THR A 101 -0.35 -6.70 0.06
C THR A 101 -0.28 -6.86 1.58
N ILE A 102 0.47 -7.84 2.09
CA ILE A 102 0.47 -8.27 3.50
C ILE A 102 1.88 -8.53 4.05
N ASN A 103 2.88 -7.82 3.52
CA ASN A 103 4.22 -7.78 4.09
C ASN A 103 4.20 -7.05 5.45
N MET A 104 5.28 -7.14 6.23
CA MET A 104 5.31 -6.69 7.61
C MET A 104 6.10 -5.38 7.74
N PRO A 105 5.48 -4.26 8.16
CA PRO A 105 6.18 -3.01 8.45
C PRO A 105 7.10 -3.11 9.68
N ARG A 106 8.23 -3.83 9.57
CA ARG A 106 9.22 -3.99 10.65
C ARG A 106 9.98 -2.70 10.99
N SER A 107 9.95 -1.74 10.07
CA SER A 107 10.52 -0.40 10.17
C SER A 107 9.49 0.61 9.68
N PRO A 108 9.45 1.83 10.24
CA PRO A 108 8.61 2.90 9.70
C PRO A 108 9.07 3.36 8.31
N LEU A 109 10.29 3.01 7.88
CA LEU A 109 10.92 3.58 6.68
C LEU A 109 10.57 2.87 5.37
N GLY A 110 9.89 1.73 5.42
CA GLY A 110 9.65 0.91 4.23
C GLY A 110 8.88 1.64 3.14
N GLY A 111 9.41 1.61 1.91
CA GLY A 111 8.81 2.30 0.76
C GLY A 111 7.36 1.89 0.48
N ARG A 112 7.04 0.61 0.73
CA ARG A 112 5.69 0.03 0.62
C ARG A 112 5.03 -0.26 1.97
N GLY A 113 5.50 0.37 3.05
CA GLY A 113 4.88 0.22 4.37
C GLY A 113 3.41 0.64 4.36
N PHE A 114 3.07 1.71 3.64
CA PHE A 114 1.69 2.18 3.42
C PHE A 114 0.76 1.15 2.77
N GLU A 115 1.34 0.24 1.98
CA GLU A 115 0.62 -0.68 1.11
C GLU A 115 0.16 -1.94 1.85
N SER A 116 0.87 -2.30 2.93
CA SER A 116 0.53 -3.43 3.81
C SER A 116 -0.36 -2.99 4.97
N PHE A 117 -0.85 -3.94 5.77
CA PHE A 117 -1.84 -3.65 6.82
C PHE A 117 -1.22 -3.15 8.14
N SER A 118 -0.35 -3.94 8.77
CA SER A 118 0.02 -3.73 10.18
C SER A 118 1.35 -4.40 10.53
N GLU A 119 2.02 -3.88 11.56
CA GLU A 119 3.20 -4.51 12.18
C GLU A 119 2.83 -5.79 12.96
N ASP A 120 1.55 -5.97 13.28
CA ASP A 120 1.04 -7.15 13.97
C ASP A 120 0.51 -8.20 12.97
N PRO A 121 1.01 -9.45 13.03
CA PRO A 121 0.67 -10.46 12.05
C PRO A 121 -0.77 -10.98 12.17
N HIS A 122 -1.40 -10.90 13.35
CA HIS A 122 -2.77 -11.37 13.54
C HIS A 122 -3.75 -10.44 12.84
N ILE A 123 -3.68 -9.13 13.11
CA ILE A 123 -4.56 -8.17 12.41
C ILE A 123 -4.27 -8.12 10.91
N SER A 124 -3.00 -8.18 10.49
CA SER A 124 -2.64 -8.25 9.05
C SER A 124 -3.31 -9.44 8.36
N GLY A 125 -3.24 -10.64 8.97
CA GLY A 125 -3.88 -11.84 8.43
C GLY A 125 -5.42 -11.76 8.42
N VAL A 126 -6.03 -11.27 9.49
CA VAL A 126 -7.50 -11.16 9.62
C VAL A 126 -8.08 -10.13 8.64
N MET A 127 -7.41 -8.99 8.45
CA MET A 127 -7.84 -7.98 7.46
C MET A 127 -7.67 -8.49 6.04
N ALA A 128 -6.57 -9.18 5.75
CA ALA A 128 -6.34 -9.83 4.47
C ALA A 128 -7.44 -10.86 4.16
N ALA A 129 -7.74 -11.76 5.08
CA ALA A 129 -8.80 -12.76 4.89
C ALA A 129 -10.17 -12.13 4.64
N SER A 130 -10.47 -11.02 5.33
CA SER A 130 -11.73 -10.30 5.20
C SER A 130 -11.88 -9.64 3.81
N ILE A 131 -10.86 -8.92 3.35
CA ILE A 131 -10.88 -8.25 2.03
C ILE A 131 -10.85 -9.27 0.88
N ILE A 132 -10.07 -10.36 1.00
CA ILE A 132 -10.04 -11.46 0.04
C ILE A 132 -11.42 -12.09 -0.09
N SER A 133 -12.07 -12.40 1.04
CA SER A 133 -13.39 -13.01 1.04
C SER A 133 -14.44 -12.10 0.39
N GLY A 134 -14.33 -10.78 0.57
CA GLY A 134 -15.16 -9.80 -0.14
C GLY A 134 -14.95 -9.83 -1.66
N CYS A 135 -13.69 -9.83 -2.10
CA CYS A 135 -13.33 -9.84 -3.51
C CYS A 135 -13.71 -11.17 -4.18
N GLU A 136 -13.32 -12.31 -3.61
CA GLU A 136 -13.61 -13.62 -4.19
C GLU A 136 -15.10 -13.98 -4.15
N GLY A 137 -15.87 -13.33 -3.28
CA GLY A 137 -17.33 -13.38 -3.30
C GLY A 137 -17.98 -12.84 -4.58
N THR A 138 -17.25 -12.09 -5.42
CA THR A 138 -17.73 -11.65 -6.75
C THR A 138 -17.36 -12.62 -7.88
N GLY A 139 -16.61 -13.68 -7.58
CA GLY A 139 -16.07 -14.64 -8.54
C GLY A 139 -14.66 -14.30 -9.07
N VAL A 140 -14.14 -13.10 -8.77
CA VAL A 140 -12.75 -12.68 -9.07
C VAL A 140 -11.77 -13.45 -8.18
N ILE A 141 -10.59 -13.80 -8.67
CA ILE A 141 -9.54 -14.42 -7.85
C ILE A 141 -8.67 -13.34 -7.19
N SER A 142 -8.27 -13.55 -5.94
CA SER A 142 -7.26 -12.70 -5.28
C SER A 142 -5.87 -13.35 -5.36
N ALA A 143 -4.83 -12.56 -5.62
CA ALA A 143 -3.43 -12.94 -5.55
C ALA A 143 -2.74 -12.23 -4.38
N VAL A 144 -2.76 -12.86 -3.19
CA VAL A 144 -2.16 -12.30 -1.99
C VAL A 144 -0.63 -12.18 -2.14
N LYS A 145 -0.05 -11.06 -1.71
CA LYS A 145 1.35 -10.71 -2.01
C LYS A 145 2.08 -9.97 -0.87
N HIS A 146 3.41 -9.94 -0.82
CA HIS A 146 4.36 -10.74 -1.60
C HIS A 146 4.95 -11.79 -0.68
N PHE A 147 4.79 -13.06 -1.04
CA PHE A 147 5.21 -14.20 -0.24
C PHE A 147 6.69 -14.50 -0.50
N VAL A 148 7.64 -14.27 0.42
CA VAL A 148 7.52 -13.64 1.74
C VAL A 148 8.79 -12.83 2.06
N GLY A 149 8.71 -11.94 3.04
CA GLY A 149 9.85 -11.16 3.54
C GLY A 149 10.24 -9.96 2.69
N ASN A 150 9.36 -9.46 1.82
CA ASN A 150 9.58 -8.24 1.04
C ASN A 150 9.25 -7.00 1.87
N ASP A 151 9.98 -6.80 2.97
CA ASP A 151 9.66 -5.78 3.98
C ASP A 151 10.54 -4.52 3.85
N GLN A 152 11.33 -4.42 2.78
CA GLN A 152 12.08 -3.23 2.35
C GLN A 152 12.21 -3.22 0.81
N GLU A 153 12.39 -2.05 0.21
CA GLU A 153 12.53 -1.91 -1.24
C GLU A 153 13.99 -1.89 -1.71
N HIS A 154 14.91 -1.44 -0.85
CA HIS A 154 16.34 -1.35 -1.17
C HIS A 154 16.91 -2.72 -1.56
N GLU A 155 17.37 -2.82 -2.82
CA GLU A 155 17.87 -4.04 -3.46
C GLU A 155 16.91 -5.24 -3.39
N ARG A 156 15.59 -5.03 -3.33
CA ARG A 156 14.58 -6.10 -3.17
C ARG A 156 14.71 -7.33 -4.07
N ARG A 157 15.33 -7.19 -5.26
CA ARG A 157 15.61 -8.29 -6.21
C ARG A 157 16.88 -9.08 -5.95
N ALA A 158 17.73 -8.63 -5.05
CA ALA A 158 19.04 -9.24 -4.80
C ALA A 158 19.23 -9.57 -3.31
N VAL A 159 18.61 -8.77 -2.43
CA VAL A 159 18.76 -8.86 -0.98
C VAL A 159 18.38 -10.24 -0.46
N ASP A 160 19.27 -10.78 0.37
CA ASP A 160 19.04 -11.97 1.16
C ASP A 160 18.60 -11.62 2.57
N VAL A 161 17.35 -11.93 2.88
CA VAL A 161 16.79 -11.75 4.21
C VAL A 161 17.24 -12.94 5.06
N LEU A 162 18.12 -12.64 6.03
CA LEU A 162 18.56 -13.58 7.04
C LEU A 162 17.61 -13.50 8.23
N VAL A 163 16.82 -14.55 8.43
CA VAL A 163 15.74 -14.59 9.42
C VAL A 163 15.68 -15.96 10.08
N THR A 164 15.46 -15.99 11.39
CA THR A 164 15.26 -17.22 12.16
C THR A 164 13.96 -17.91 11.73
N GLN A 165 13.86 -19.23 11.90
CA GLN A 165 12.61 -19.93 11.58
C GLN A 165 11.49 -19.44 12.50
N ARG A 166 11.82 -19.11 13.75
CA ARG A 166 10.87 -18.54 14.69
C ARG A 166 10.24 -17.24 14.19
N ALA A 167 11.05 -16.24 13.87
CA ALA A 167 10.55 -14.97 13.36
C ALA A 167 9.81 -15.15 12.02
N LEU A 168 10.36 -15.97 11.11
CA LEU A 168 9.73 -16.28 9.83
C LEU A 168 8.31 -16.82 10.01
N ARG A 169 8.10 -17.72 10.97
CA ARG A 169 6.82 -18.38 11.25
C ARG A 169 5.85 -17.50 12.03
N GLU A 170 6.32 -16.82 13.06
CA GLU A 170 5.48 -16.04 13.98
C GLU A 170 5.09 -14.67 13.42
N ILE A 171 5.94 -14.05 12.59
CA ILE A 171 5.74 -12.68 12.08
C ILE A 171 5.40 -12.69 10.59
N TYR A 172 6.26 -13.23 9.75
CA TYR A 172 6.21 -12.95 8.30
C TYR A 172 5.31 -13.92 7.52
N LEU A 173 5.29 -15.20 7.88
CA LEU A 173 4.40 -16.21 7.30
C LEU A 173 3.02 -16.20 7.95
N ARG A 174 2.93 -15.76 9.20
CA ARG A 174 1.69 -15.76 9.99
C ARG A 174 0.49 -15.10 9.30
N PRO A 175 0.58 -13.90 8.68
CA PRO A 175 -0.58 -13.33 7.98
C PRO A 175 -1.00 -14.15 6.76
N PHE A 176 -0.05 -14.76 6.03
CA PHE A 176 -0.36 -15.68 4.93
C PHE A 176 -0.99 -16.99 5.44
N GLN A 177 -0.55 -17.50 6.58
CA GLN A 177 -1.13 -18.68 7.21
C GLN A 177 -2.60 -18.43 7.61
N ILE A 178 -2.90 -17.26 8.16
CA ILE A 178 -4.27 -16.85 8.49
C ILE A 178 -5.10 -16.68 7.21
N ALA A 179 -4.57 -16.05 6.17
CA ALA A 179 -5.26 -15.93 4.88
C ALA A 179 -5.54 -17.30 4.24
N ALA A 180 -4.58 -18.24 4.34
CA ALA A 180 -4.75 -19.62 3.89
C ALA A 180 -5.78 -20.39 4.72
N ARG A 181 -5.91 -20.12 6.02
CA ARG A 181 -6.94 -20.74 6.88
C ARG A 181 -8.33 -20.18 6.58
N ASP A 182 -8.45 -18.86 6.50
CA ASP A 182 -9.73 -18.17 6.61
C ASP A 182 -10.33 -17.75 5.27
N ALA A 183 -9.51 -17.64 4.20
CA ALA A 183 -9.98 -17.17 2.90
C ALA A 183 -9.53 -18.03 1.70
N ARG A 184 -8.39 -18.75 1.81
CA ARG A 184 -7.84 -19.63 0.75
C ARG A 184 -7.82 -18.97 -0.63
N PRO A 185 -7.13 -17.81 -0.80
CA PRO A 185 -7.13 -17.10 -2.08
C PRO A 185 -6.69 -18.00 -3.23
N GLY A 186 -7.24 -17.78 -4.42
CA GLY A 186 -6.97 -18.61 -5.58
C GLY A 186 -5.56 -18.48 -6.16
N ALA A 187 -4.84 -17.41 -5.81
CA ALA A 187 -3.47 -17.19 -6.23
C ALA A 187 -2.60 -16.63 -5.08
N LEU A 188 -1.29 -16.82 -5.22
CA LEU A 188 -0.24 -16.29 -4.36
C LEU A 188 0.90 -15.76 -5.22
N MET A 189 1.35 -14.54 -4.94
CA MET A 189 2.48 -13.92 -5.64
C MET A 189 3.74 -14.03 -4.79
N THR A 190 4.82 -14.60 -5.34
CA THR A 190 6.10 -14.68 -4.65
C THR A 190 6.78 -13.32 -4.56
N SER A 191 7.60 -13.10 -3.53
CA SER A 191 8.41 -11.91 -3.38
C SER A 191 9.63 -11.90 -4.30
N TYR A 192 10.22 -10.71 -4.45
CA TYR A 192 11.47 -10.53 -5.17
C TYR A 192 12.69 -11.11 -4.43
N ASN A 193 12.73 -10.94 -3.11
CA ASN A 193 13.93 -11.19 -2.29
C ASN A 193 14.25 -12.68 -2.14
N LYS A 194 15.40 -12.93 -1.49
CA LYS A 194 15.74 -14.25 -0.98
C LYS A 194 15.35 -14.35 0.49
N ILE A 195 15.10 -15.57 0.93
CA ILE A 195 15.03 -15.95 2.35
C ILE A 195 16.14 -16.97 2.57
N ASN A 196 17.06 -16.67 3.49
CA ASN A 196 18.14 -17.56 3.92
C ASN A 196 18.87 -18.24 2.74
N GLY A 197 19.25 -17.45 1.73
CA GLY A 197 20.14 -17.85 0.64
C GLY A 197 19.50 -18.19 -0.70
N LYS A 198 18.16 -18.36 -0.79
CA LYS A 198 17.46 -18.69 -2.05
C LYS A 198 16.32 -17.72 -2.34
N HIS A 199 16.14 -17.34 -3.61
CA HIS A 199 14.98 -16.54 -4.02
C HIS A 199 13.69 -17.28 -3.69
N VAL A 200 12.66 -16.58 -3.21
CA VAL A 200 11.42 -17.27 -2.82
C VAL A 200 10.78 -18.00 -4.01
N ALA A 201 10.87 -17.41 -5.21
CA ALA A 201 10.43 -17.98 -6.47
C ALA A 201 11.10 -19.33 -6.85
N GLU A 202 12.23 -19.69 -6.24
CA GLU A 202 12.95 -20.95 -6.47
C GLU A 202 13.24 -21.73 -5.18
N ASN A 203 12.66 -21.29 -4.04
CA ASN A 203 12.85 -21.92 -2.75
C ASN A 203 11.76 -22.96 -2.48
N LYS A 204 12.04 -24.22 -2.84
CA LYS A 204 11.11 -25.34 -2.66
C LYS A 204 10.61 -25.49 -1.22
N GLU A 205 11.47 -25.32 -0.22
CA GLU A 205 11.10 -25.48 1.20
C GLU A 205 10.04 -24.44 1.60
N ILE A 206 10.22 -23.19 1.15
CA ILE A 206 9.26 -22.10 1.41
C ILE A 206 7.95 -22.34 0.66
N LEU A 207 7.97 -22.78 -0.61
CA LEU A 207 6.75 -23.06 -1.36
C LEU A 207 6.02 -24.34 -0.88
N ASP A 208 6.75 -25.31 -0.31
CA ASP A 208 6.17 -26.50 0.30
C ASP A 208 5.45 -26.19 1.63
N ILE A 209 5.79 -25.11 2.33
CA ILE A 209 4.97 -24.66 3.48
C ILE A 209 3.53 -24.40 3.02
N VAL A 210 3.34 -23.74 1.87
CA VAL A 210 2.01 -23.45 1.31
C VAL A 210 1.28 -24.74 0.91
N ARG A 211 1.91 -25.56 0.07
CA ARG A 211 1.26 -26.73 -0.54
C ARG A 211 1.22 -27.96 0.34
N GLN A 212 2.32 -28.27 1.01
CA GLN A 212 2.49 -29.51 1.78
C GLN A 212 2.12 -29.31 3.24
N GLU A 213 2.52 -28.22 3.88
CA GLU A 213 2.23 -28.02 5.30
C GLU A 213 0.82 -27.46 5.51
N TRP A 214 0.49 -26.34 4.87
CA TRP A 214 -0.81 -25.67 5.02
C TRP A 214 -1.92 -26.30 4.17
N LYS A 215 -1.59 -27.22 3.26
CA LYS A 215 -2.54 -27.85 2.33
C LYS A 215 -3.38 -26.80 1.58
N TRP A 216 -2.76 -25.67 1.25
CA TRP A 216 -3.33 -24.63 0.41
C TRP A 216 -2.68 -24.72 -0.96
N ASP A 217 -3.50 -24.84 -2.00
CA ASP A 217 -3.03 -25.13 -3.35
C ASP A 217 -3.43 -24.02 -4.34
N PRO A 218 -2.90 -22.79 -4.16
CA PRO A 218 -3.15 -21.69 -5.07
C PRO A 218 -2.31 -21.85 -6.36
N LEU A 219 -2.65 -21.05 -7.37
CA LEU A 219 -1.68 -20.69 -8.40
C LEU A 219 -0.54 -19.89 -7.75
N ILE A 220 0.71 -20.32 -7.89
CA ILE A 220 1.89 -19.58 -7.45
C ILE A 220 2.47 -18.84 -8.67
N MET A 221 2.38 -17.51 -8.66
CA MET A 221 2.93 -16.65 -9.70
C MET A 221 4.12 -15.83 -9.20
N SER A 222 5.02 -15.44 -10.09
CA SER A 222 6.11 -14.52 -9.72
C SER A 222 5.58 -13.10 -9.59
N ASP A 223 6.25 -12.27 -8.78
CA ASP A 223 6.23 -10.82 -9.02
C ASP A 223 6.82 -10.51 -10.41
N TRP A 224 6.62 -9.29 -10.92
CA TRP A 224 7.00 -8.87 -12.26
C TRP A 224 8.52 -8.91 -12.46
N LEU A 225 8.99 -9.86 -13.28
CA LEU A 225 10.41 -10.16 -13.48
C LEU A 225 11.12 -10.68 -12.22
N GLY A 226 10.34 -11.23 -11.28
CA GLY A 226 10.76 -11.91 -10.05
C GLY A 226 11.03 -13.41 -10.24
N THR A 227 11.35 -13.84 -11.46
CA THR A 227 11.90 -15.17 -11.76
C THR A 227 13.39 -15.01 -12.06
N TYR A 228 14.23 -15.95 -11.60
CA TYR A 228 15.70 -15.82 -11.66
C TYR A 228 16.42 -17.00 -12.32
N THR A 229 15.74 -18.14 -12.40
CA THR A 229 16.26 -19.39 -12.96
C THR A 229 15.18 -20.10 -13.78
N THR A 230 15.60 -20.86 -14.79
CA THR A 230 14.70 -21.73 -15.57
C THR A 230 14.38 -23.02 -14.82
N ILE A 231 15.40 -23.70 -14.28
CA ILE A 231 15.28 -25.05 -13.72
C ILE A 231 14.75 -25.01 -12.29
N ASP A 232 15.38 -24.23 -11.42
CA ASP A 232 15.09 -24.27 -9.98
C ASP A 232 13.69 -23.71 -9.68
N SER A 233 13.29 -22.62 -10.34
CA SER A 233 11.93 -22.06 -10.18
C SER A 233 10.80 -23.05 -10.54
N ILE A 234 10.94 -23.76 -11.66
CA ILE A 234 9.94 -24.76 -12.11
C ILE A 234 9.90 -25.97 -11.16
N ASN A 235 11.07 -26.44 -10.73
CA ASN A 235 11.18 -27.57 -9.81
C ASN A 235 10.74 -27.23 -8.38
N ALA A 236 10.89 -25.97 -7.95
CA ALA A 236 10.43 -25.49 -6.65
C ALA A 236 8.91 -25.39 -6.57
N GLY A 237 8.23 -25.14 -7.70
CA GLY A 237 6.78 -25.10 -7.78
C GLY A 237 6.19 -23.76 -8.21
N LEU A 238 6.99 -22.84 -8.77
CA LEU A 238 6.49 -21.62 -9.39
C LEU A 238 5.72 -21.93 -10.67
N ASP A 239 4.41 -21.71 -10.69
CA ASP A 239 3.54 -22.13 -11.80
C ASP A 239 3.54 -21.12 -12.95
N LEU A 240 3.53 -19.81 -12.67
CA LEU A 240 3.42 -18.76 -13.69
C LEU A 240 4.51 -17.68 -13.54
N GLU A 241 5.31 -17.47 -14.60
CA GLU A 241 6.22 -16.31 -14.70
C GLU A 241 5.46 -15.10 -15.26
N MET A 242 5.52 -13.99 -14.55
CA MET A 242 4.99 -12.69 -14.97
C MET A 242 6.11 -11.64 -15.04
N PRO A 243 6.04 -10.66 -15.95
CA PRO A 243 5.15 -10.57 -17.12
C PRO A 243 5.64 -11.39 -18.31
N GLY A 244 4.86 -11.41 -19.38
CA GLY A 244 5.29 -11.75 -20.73
C GLY A 244 5.92 -10.58 -21.52
N PRO A 245 6.68 -10.87 -22.60
CA PRO A 245 7.16 -12.21 -22.97
C PRO A 245 8.20 -12.71 -21.96
N SER A 246 8.17 -14.02 -21.74
CA SER A 246 9.05 -14.72 -20.79
C SER A 246 10.55 -14.43 -21.00
N ARG A 247 11.31 -14.34 -19.89
CA ARG A 247 12.78 -14.30 -19.91
C ARG A 247 13.41 -15.66 -19.64
N TYR A 248 12.81 -16.46 -18.76
CA TYR A 248 13.42 -17.70 -18.26
C TYR A 248 12.74 -18.96 -18.80
N ARG A 249 11.46 -18.87 -19.19
CA ARG A 249 10.69 -19.94 -19.83
C ARG A 249 10.71 -19.82 -21.36
N GLY A 250 10.38 -20.91 -22.06
CA GLY A 250 10.52 -21.05 -23.53
C GLY A 250 11.63 -22.02 -23.90
N LYS A 251 12.47 -21.67 -24.90
CA LYS A 251 13.58 -22.50 -25.39
C LYS A 251 14.53 -23.05 -24.31
N TYR A 252 14.71 -22.31 -23.21
CA TYR A 252 15.55 -22.77 -22.10
C TYR A 252 14.90 -23.92 -21.32
N VAL A 253 13.57 -23.97 -21.23
CA VAL A 253 12.83 -25.08 -20.63
C VAL A 253 12.93 -26.32 -21.50
N GLU A 254 12.78 -26.17 -22.83
CA GLU A 254 12.98 -27.28 -23.78
C GLU A 254 14.38 -27.89 -23.62
N SER A 255 15.41 -27.05 -23.59
CA SER A 255 16.79 -27.48 -23.36
C SER A 255 16.96 -28.19 -22.01
N ALA A 256 16.38 -27.64 -20.93
CA ALA A 256 16.43 -28.26 -19.60
C ALA A 256 15.72 -29.62 -19.56
N MET A 257 14.61 -29.79 -20.29
CA MET A 257 13.91 -31.07 -20.41
C MET A 257 14.72 -32.11 -21.19
N GLN A 258 15.34 -31.71 -22.31
CA GLN A 258 16.24 -32.58 -23.09
C GLN A 258 17.43 -33.06 -22.24
N ALA A 259 17.96 -32.18 -21.38
CA ALA A 259 19.01 -32.49 -20.42
C ALA A 259 18.51 -33.25 -19.17
N ARG A 260 17.19 -33.53 -19.05
CA ARG A 260 16.54 -34.19 -17.91
C ARG A 260 16.69 -33.45 -16.57
N LEU A 261 16.90 -32.14 -16.63
CA LEU A 261 16.98 -31.25 -15.45
C LEU A 261 15.58 -30.85 -14.94
N VAL A 262 14.57 -30.91 -15.83
CA VAL A 262 13.16 -30.77 -15.50
C VAL A 262 12.40 -31.97 -16.03
N LYS A 263 11.60 -32.63 -15.19
CA LYS A 263 10.80 -33.79 -15.57
C LYS A 263 9.55 -33.35 -16.33
N GLN A 264 9.08 -34.16 -17.28
CA GLN A 264 7.79 -33.95 -17.95
C GLN A 264 6.65 -33.78 -16.93
N SER A 265 6.62 -34.65 -15.91
CA SER A 265 5.61 -34.58 -14.85
C SER A 265 5.67 -33.29 -14.03
N THR A 266 6.83 -32.65 -13.91
CA THR A 266 6.94 -31.33 -13.28
C THR A 266 6.28 -30.27 -14.16
N ILE A 267 6.54 -30.27 -15.47
CA ILE A 267 5.88 -29.35 -16.41
C ILE A 267 4.37 -29.56 -16.41
N ASP A 268 3.91 -30.80 -16.56
CA ASP A 268 2.48 -31.11 -16.57
C ASP A 268 1.80 -30.67 -15.28
N ALA A 269 2.47 -30.80 -14.12
CA ALA A 269 1.95 -30.32 -12.85
C ALA A 269 1.87 -28.78 -12.75
N ARG A 270 2.83 -28.03 -13.31
CA ARG A 270 2.75 -26.56 -13.36
C ARG A 270 1.66 -26.10 -14.35
N VAL A 271 1.60 -26.72 -15.52
CA VAL A 271 0.57 -26.41 -16.54
C VAL A 271 -0.82 -26.69 -16.00
N ARG A 272 -1.01 -27.81 -15.31
CA ARG A 272 -2.27 -28.14 -14.63
C ARG A 272 -2.72 -27.02 -13.70
N LYS A 273 -1.82 -26.47 -12.88
CA LYS A 273 -2.15 -25.37 -11.96
C LYS A 273 -2.56 -24.10 -12.69
N VAL A 274 -1.90 -23.78 -13.81
CA VAL A 274 -2.33 -22.66 -14.67
C VAL A 274 -3.71 -22.91 -15.26
N LEU A 275 -4.00 -24.12 -15.75
CA LEU A 275 -5.30 -24.47 -16.33
C LEU A 275 -6.43 -24.48 -15.29
N GLU A 276 -6.17 -24.96 -14.07
CA GLU A 276 -7.12 -24.89 -12.94
C GLU A 276 -7.42 -23.43 -12.58
N PHE A 277 -6.39 -22.58 -12.55
CA PHE A 277 -6.56 -21.14 -12.35
C PHE A 277 -7.39 -20.51 -13.47
N VAL A 278 -7.10 -20.84 -14.73
CA VAL A 278 -7.85 -20.32 -15.88
C VAL A 278 -9.31 -20.79 -15.86
N ASP A 279 -9.58 -22.06 -15.55
CA ASP A 279 -10.95 -22.58 -15.42
C ASP A 279 -11.71 -21.87 -14.31
N ARG A 280 -11.08 -21.61 -13.16
CA ARG A 280 -11.71 -20.88 -12.06
C ARG A 280 -11.94 -19.41 -12.44
N ALA A 281 -10.91 -18.73 -12.94
CA ALA A 281 -10.93 -17.31 -13.26
C ALA A 281 -11.95 -16.98 -14.36
N SER A 282 -12.04 -17.81 -15.40
CA SER A 282 -12.94 -17.59 -16.54
C SER A 282 -14.44 -17.67 -16.21
N LYS A 283 -14.79 -18.10 -14.99
CA LYS A 283 -16.17 -18.08 -14.49
C LYS A 283 -16.59 -16.69 -14.01
N ALA A 284 -15.64 -15.79 -13.73
CA ALA A 284 -15.95 -14.41 -13.37
C ALA A 284 -16.60 -13.69 -14.57
N PRO A 285 -17.75 -13.02 -14.39
CA PRO A 285 -18.48 -12.35 -15.47
C PRO A 285 -17.84 -10.98 -15.78
N VAL A 286 -16.57 -10.99 -16.18
CA VAL A 286 -15.82 -9.77 -16.44
C VAL A 286 -16.29 -9.10 -17.74
N SER A 287 -16.15 -7.77 -17.80
CA SER A 287 -16.44 -7.01 -19.01
C SER A 287 -15.41 -7.30 -20.11
N ALA A 288 -15.87 -7.47 -21.35
CA ALA A 288 -14.99 -7.59 -22.51
C ALA A 288 -14.22 -6.29 -22.79
N THR A 289 -14.79 -5.14 -22.43
CA THR A 289 -14.18 -3.83 -22.59
C THR A 289 -13.88 -3.22 -21.23
N GLU A 290 -12.65 -2.79 -21.02
CA GLU A 290 -12.24 -2.11 -19.79
C GLU A 290 -13.02 -0.80 -19.64
N SER A 291 -13.71 -0.64 -18.50
CA SER A 291 -14.59 0.50 -18.22
C SER A 291 -14.54 0.91 -16.75
N GLY A 292 -15.20 2.01 -16.41
CA GLY A 292 -15.37 2.49 -15.04
C GLY A 292 -16.72 2.10 -14.44
N ARG A 293 -16.82 2.18 -13.11
CA ARG A 293 -18.02 1.91 -12.31
C ARG A 293 -18.15 2.95 -11.19
N ASP A 294 -18.21 4.21 -11.57
CA ASP A 294 -18.30 5.32 -10.61
C ASP A 294 -19.76 5.56 -10.17
N TYR A 295 -20.24 4.80 -9.18
CA TYR A 295 -21.61 4.90 -8.66
C TYR A 295 -21.70 5.57 -7.28
N PRO A 296 -22.81 6.28 -6.96
CA PRO A 296 -22.96 6.97 -5.68
C PRO A 296 -22.73 6.11 -4.44
N GLU A 297 -23.15 4.85 -4.45
CA GLU A 297 -22.92 3.90 -3.37
C GLU A 297 -21.44 3.53 -3.18
N ASP A 298 -20.68 3.47 -4.27
CA ASP A 298 -19.24 3.18 -4.25
C ASP A 298 -18.49 4.38 -3.68
N ARG A 299 -18.91 5.61 -4.04
CA ARG A 299 -18.43 6.86 -3.42
C ARG A 299 -18.73 6.92 -1.93
N ALA A 300 -19.97 6.59 -1.53
CA ALA A 300 -20.38 6.59 -0.13
C ALA A 300 -19.58 5.58 0.71
N LEU A 301 -19.32 4.38 0.18
CA LEU A 301 -18.46 3.39 0.82
C LEU A 301 -17.01 3.91 0.94
N ASN A 302 -16.47 4.54 -0.10
CA ASN A 302 -15.12 5.07 -0.08
C ASN A 302 -14.94 6.20 0.95
N ARG A 303 -15.91 7.11 1.03
CA ARG A 303 -15.98 8.14 2.08
C ARG A 303 -16.02 7.55 3.48
N ARG A 304 -16.82 6.50 3.69
CA ARG A 304 -16.87 5.76 4.96
C ARG A 304 -15.56 5.06 5.29
N LEU A 305 -14.94 4.39 4.31
CA LEU A 305 -13.63 3.75 4.49
C LEU A 305 -12.58 4.77 4.94
N CYS A 306 -12.58 5.95 4.32
CA CYS A 306 -11.70 7.04 4.74
C CYS A 306 -12.03 7.50 6.16
N ALA A 307 -13.26 7.91 6.46
CA ALA A 307 -13.64 8.44 7.78
C ALA A 307 -13.40 7.44 8.92
N ASP A 308 -13.73 6.16 8.73
CA ASP A 308 -13.56 5.09 9.73
C ASP A 308 -12.08 4.68 9.90
N SER A 309 -11.18 5.05 8.97
CA SER A 309 -9.73 4.82 9.07
C SER A 309 -8.98 5.91 9.85
N ILE A 310 -9.58 7.09 9.99
CA ILE A 310 -8.93 8.24 10.66
C ILE A 310 -8.71 7.90 12.14
N VAL A 311 -7.48 8.10 12.59
CA VAL A 311 -7.10 7.92 13.99
C VAL A 311 -6.92 9.28 14.62
N LEU A 312 -7.76 9.61 15.60
CA LEU A 312 -7.58 10.79 16.42
C LEU A 312 -6.49 10.52 17.46
N LEU A 313 -5.31 11.10 17.28
CA LEU A 313 -4.15 10.85 18.13
C LEU A 313 -4.14 11.73 19.38
N LYS A 314 -4.62 12.97 19.24
CA LYS A 314 -4.68 13.95 20.32
C LYS A 314 -5.91 14.84 20.14
N ASN A 315 -6.61 15.14 21.23
CA ASN A 315 -7.72 16.09 21.28
C ASN A 315 -7.86 16.66 22.69
N GLU A 316 -7.19 17.77 22.96
CA GLU A 316 -7.21 18.44 24.26
C GLU A 316 -8.27 19.55 24.29
N ASN A 317 -8.85 19.78 25.47
CA ASN A 317 -9.87 20.81 25.73
C ASN A 317 -11.10 20.71 24.81
N ASP A 318 -11.42 19.48 24.35
CA ASP A 318 -12.53 19.21 23.44
C ASP A 318 -12.50 20.12 22.18
N LEU A 319 -11.31 20.37 21.62
CA LEU A 319 -11.15 21.20 20.41
C LEU A 319 -11.94 20.62 19.23
N LEU A 320 -11.84 19.30 19.01
CA LEU A 320 -12.67 18.59 18.04
C LEU A 320 -13.90 17.94 18.71
N PRO A 321 -15.06 17.89 18.02
CA PRO A 321 -15.29 18.37 16.65
C PRO A 321 -15.40 19.90 16.56
N LEU A 322 -14.96 20.48 15.44
CA LEU A 322 -15.13 21.90 15.15
C LEU A 322 -16.61 22.25 14.91
N PRO A 323 -17.06 23.45 15.31
CA PRO A 323 -18.43 23.87 15.05
C PRO A 323 -18.67 24.09 13.55
N LYS A 324 -19.89 23.80 13.08
CA LYS A 324 -20.33 24.09 11.70
C LYS A 324 -20.68 25.56 11.43
N LYS A 325 -20.63 26.40 12.46
CA LYS A 325 -20.89 27.84 12.38
C LYS A 325 -19.66 28.58 12.83
N VAL A 326 -18.83 28.94 11.86
CA VAL A 326 -17.56 29.66 12.04
C VAL A 326 -17.63 30.92 11.18
N LYS A 327 -17.00 32.03 11.60
CA LYS A 327 -16.96 33.23 10.76
C LYS A 327 -15.80 33.15 9.78
N LYS A 328 -14.64 32.74 10.27
CA LYS A 328 -13.41 32.65 9.49
C LYS A 328 -12.58 31.41 9.85
N ILE A 329 -12.17 30.65 8.84
CA ILE A 329 -11.31 29.48 9.00
C ILE A 329 -10.06 29.61 8.13
N ALA A 330 -8.90 29.27 8.70
CA ALA A 330 -7.65 29.19 7.96
C ALA A 330 -7.38 27.73 7.56
N LEU A 331 -7.18 27.50 6.26
CA LEU A 331 -6.74 26.23 5.71
C LEU A 331 -5.27 26.36 5.32
N ILE A 332 -4.39 25.64 6.01
CA ILE A 332 -2.94 25.79 5.86
C ILE A 332 -2.32 24.46 5.43
N GLY A 333 -1.34 24.51 4.52
CA GLY A 333 -0.56 23.35 4.12
C GLY A 333 -0.88 22.84 2.72
N SER A 334 0.12 22.23 2.08
CA SER A 334 0.03 21.79 0.68
C SER A 334 -1.06 20.74 0.42
N HIS A 335 -1.40 19.91 1.41
CA HIS A 335 -2.38 18.83 1.25
C HIS A 335 -3.84 19.29 1.34
N ILE A 336 -4.09 20.57 1.68
CA ILE A 336 -5.45 21.14 1.66
C ILE A 336 -6.07 21.05 0.25
N LYS A 337 -5.30 21.41 -0.79
CA LYS A 337 -5.75 21.40 -2.20
C LYS A 337 -5.19 20.24 -3.02
N SER A 338 -4.05 19.68 -2.61
CA SER A 338 -3.39 18.58 -3.30
C SER A 338 -3.22 17.40 -2.35
N PRO A 339 -4.31 16.68 -2.01
CA PRO A 339 -4.24 15.63 -1.01
C PRO A 339 -3.42 14.44 -1.51
N ALA A 340 -2.77 13.75 -0.60
CA ALA A 340 -2.15 12.46 -0.88
C ALA A 340 -3.21 11.35 -0.79
N ILE A 341 -3.66 10.83 -1.94
CA ILE A 341 -4.73 9.81 -2.00
C ILE A 341 -4.23 8.37 -1.97
N SER A 342 -2.98 8.13 -2.39
CA SER A 342 -2.31 6.83 -2.36
C SER A 342 -0.79 7.02 -2.17
N GLY A 343 -0.09 5.95 -1.80
CA GLY A 343 1.36 5.87 -2.02
C GLY A 343 1.68 5.59 -3.49
N GLY A 344 2.97 5.57 -3.84
CA GLY A 344 3.40 5.43 -5.23
C GLY A 344 3.67 3.99 -5.66
N GLY A 345 3.91 3.80 -6.96
CA GLY A 345 4.26 2.50 -7.55
C GLY A 345 3.07 1.70 -8.07
N SER A 346 3.14 0.38 -8.03
CA SER A 346 2.09 -0.53 -8.53
C SER A 346 0.76 -0.41 -7.80
N ALA A 347 0.72 0.16 -6.59
CA ALA A 347 -0.54 0.45 -5.91
C ALA A 347 -1.24 1.72 -6.45
N SER A 348 -0.53 2.61 -7.16
CA SER A 348 -1.11 3.82 -7.72
C SER A 348 -1.96 3.52 -8.97
N LEU A 349 -2.97 4.35 -9.18
CA LEU A 349 -3.92 4.26 -10.30
C LEU A 349 -4.46 5.64 -10.66
N GLU A 350 -5.18 5.71 -11.79
CA GLU A 350 -5.92 6.92 -12.14
C GLU A 350 -7.27 6.96 -11.40
N PRO A 351 -7.53 7.88 -10.47
CA PRO A 351 -8.80 7.90 -9.76
C PRO A 351 -9.92 8.48 -10.64
N TYR A 352 -11.17 8.05 -10.44
CA TYR A 352 -12.35 8.68 -11.06
C TYR A 352 -12.40 10.19 -10.80
N TYR A 353 -12.08 10.58 -9.56
CA TYR A 353 -12.04 11.95 -9.07
C TYR A 353 -11.21 11.98 -7.78
N THR A 354 -10.91 13.17 -7.29
CA THR A 354 -10.30 13.36 -5.97
C THR A 354 -10.94 14.56 -5.31
N VAL A 355 -11.43 14.38 -4.08
CA VAL A 355 -11.98 15.47 -3.28
C VAL A 355 -10.88 16.03 -2.39
N SER A 356 -10.57 17.32 -2.58
CA SER A 356 -9.62 18.02 -1.71
C SER A 356 -10.26 18.37 -0.37
N LEU A 357 -9.45 18.54 0.68
CA LEU A 357 -9.97 19.00 1.97
C LEU A 357 -10.51 20.44 1.87
N SER A 358 -9.95 21.25 0.97
CA SER A 358 -10.48 22.58 0.65
C SER A 358 -11.93 22.50 0.19
N ASP A 359 -12.22 21.64 -0.78
CA ASP A 359 -13.57 21.54 -1.36
C ASP A 359 -14.56 21.02 -0.30
N ALA A 360 -14.18 19.97 0.43
CA ALA A 360 -15.00 19.40 1.49
C ALA A 360 -15.30 20.38 2.63
N VAL A 361 -14.33 21.22 3.02
CA VAL A 361 -14.56 22.25 4.05
C VAL A 361 -15.48 23.35 3.52
N ILE A 362 -15.32 23.80 2.27
CA ILE A 362 -16.19 24.81 1.66
C ILE A 362 -17.64 24.29 1.58
N GLU A 363 -17.82 23.02 1.21
CA GLU A 363 -19.13 22.36 1.20
C GLU A 363 -19.76 22.26 2.61
N ALA A 364 -18.95 21.92 3.62
CA ALA A 364 -19.41 21.82 5.01
C ALA A 364 -19.72 23.19 5.65
N LEU A 365 -19.08 24.26 5.16
CA LEU A 365 -19.12 25.62 5.73
C LEU A 365 -19.39 26.70 4.66
N PRO A 366 -20.55 26.69 3.97
CA PRO A 366 -20.82 27.56 2.82
C PRO A 366 -20.83 29.07 3.16
N ASP A 367 -21.10 29.42 4.42
CA ASP A 367 -21.21 30.81 4.90
C ASP A 367 -19.94 31.31 5.63
N THR A 368 -18.84 30.54 5.60
CA THR A 368 -17.59 30.87 6.31
C THR A 368 -16.56 31.52 5.39
N GLU A 369 -15.87 32.56 5.87
CA GLU A 369 -14.69 33.10 5.19
C GLU A 369 -13.54 32.09 5.25
N VAL A 370 -13.16 31.52 4.11
CA VAL A 370 -12.05 30.57 4.02
C VAL A 370 -10.79 31.29 3.52
N VAL A 371 -9.74 31.32 4.33
CA VAL A 371 -8.41 31.79 3.93
C VAL A 371 -7.52 30.58 3.72
N TYR A 372 -6.90 30.49 2.54
CA TYR A 372 -5.98 29.41 2.20
C TYR A 372 -4.54 29.91 2.05
N GLU A 373 -3.61 29.23 2.71
CA GLU A 373 -2.18 29.46 2.56
C GLU A 373 -1.42 28.14 2.48
N VAL A 374 -0.49 28.01 1.53
CA VAL A 374 0.33 26.79 1.45
C VAL A 374 1.27 26.68 2.65
N GLY A 375 1.89 27.80 3.05
CA GLY A 375 2.89 27.86 4.13
C GLY A 375 4.23 27.24 3.75
N ALA A 376 4.24 25.96 3.38
CA ALA A 376 5.41 25.22 2.90
C ALA A 376 4.96 24.06 2.01
N TYR A 377 5.77 23.73 1.02
CA TYR A 377 5.47 22.65 0.08
C TYR A 377 5.96 21.30 0.61
N ALA A 378 5.09 20.28 0.57
CA ALA A 378 5.45 18.90 0.93
C ALA A 378 5.84 18.02 -0.28
N HIS A 379 5.88 18.58 -1.49
CA HIS A 379 6.26 17.83 -2.68
C HIS A 379 7.78 17.58 -2.72
N LYS A 380 8.19 16.42 -3.24
CA LYS A 380 9.59 16.10 -3.53
C LYS A 380 9.98 16.58 -4.93
N MET A 381 9.03 16.51 -5.87
CA MET A 381 9.14 17.07 -7.22
C MET A 381 8.11 18.18 -7.39
N LEU A 382 8.43 19.21 -8.17
CA LEU A 382 7.47 20.29 -8.47
C LEU A 382 6.12 19.73 -8.96
N PRO A 383 4.97 20.30 -8.54
CA PRO A 383 3.67 19.71 -8.82
C PRO A 383 3.34 19.72 -10.33
N VAL A 384 2.62 18.69 -10.77
CA VAL A 384 2.14 18.60 -12.16
C VAL A 384 1.24 19.78 -12.54
N ILE A 385 1.32 20.20 -13.81
CA ILE A 385 0.67 21.41 -14.33
C ILE A 385 -0.60 21.13 -15.15
N ASN A 386 -1.23 19.96 -14.94
CA ASN A 386 -2.36 19.48 -15.73
C ASN A 386 -3.47 20.54 -15.92
N ARG A 387 -3.79 21.31 -14.88
CA ARG A 387 -4.85 22.36 -14.91
C ARG A 387 -4.50 23.59 -15.76
N LEU A 388 -3.21 23.81 -16.01
CA LEU A 388 -2.68 24.95 -16.76
C LEU A 388 -2.32 24.56 -18.20
N LEU A 389 -2.54 23.29 -18.55
CA LEU A 389 -2.19 22.72 -19.85
C LEU A 389 -3.47 22.43 -20.65
N SER A 390 -3.47 22.85 -21.91
CA SER A 390 -4.54 22.56 -22.87
C SER A 390 -3.94 22.11 -24.21
N ASN A 391 -4.77 21.51 -25.07
CA ASN A 391 -4.37 21.04 -26.41
C ASN A 391 -3.13 20.14 -26.42
N ALA A 392 -2.89 19.41 -25.32
CA ALA A 392 -1.67 18.64 -25.19
C ALA A 392 -1.75 17.30 -25.93
N VAL A 393 -0.69 16.98 -26.65
CA VAL A 393 -0.60 15.78 -27.49
C VAL A 393 0.81 15.24 -27.50
N MET A 394 0.93 13.92 -27.44
CA MET A 394 2.20 13.21 -27.56
C MET A 394 2.26 12.44 -28.87
N HIS A 395 3.29 12.73 -29.68
CA HIS A 395 3.58 12.05 -30.93
C HIS A 395 4.76 11.09 -30.75
N PHE A 396 4.60 9.84 -31.18
CA PHE A 396 5.60 8.78 -31.00
C PHE A 396 6.31 8.44 -32.30
N TYR A 397 7.61 8.17 -32.20
CA TYR A 397 8.54 7.91 -33.31
C TYR A 397 9.52 6.79 -32.95
N ASN A 398 10.05 6.08 -33.95
CA ASN A 398 11.19 5.18 -33.73
C ASN A 398 12.53 5.91 -33.92
N GLU A 399 12.50 7.07 -34.57
CA GLU A 399 13.66 7.84 -34.97
C GLU A 399 13.87 9.04 -34.02
N PRO A 400 15.12 9.36 -33.63
CA PRO A 400 15.41 10.47 -32.71
C PRO A 400 15.12 11.85 -33.32
N VAL A 401 15.06 12.86 -32.46
CA VAL A 401 15.01 14.27 -32.90
C VAL A 401 16.26 14.60 -33.72
N GLY A 402 16.09 15.35 -34.82
CA GLY A 402 17.18 15.75 -35.72
C GLY A 402 17.39 14.82 -36.92
N THR A 403 16.64 13.72 -37.03
CA THR A 403 16.58 12.88 -38.23
C THR A 403 15.23 13.04 -38.94
N GLU A 404 15.09 12.43 -40.13
CA GLU A 404 13.77 12.22 -40.72
C GLU A 404 12.98 11.25 -39.82
N ARG A 405 11.77 11.64 -39.38
CA ARG A 405 10.97 10.89 -38.41
C ARG A 405 9.65 10.42 -39.02
N THR A 406 9.25 9.18 -38.76
CA THR A 406 7.95 8.65 -39.19
C THR A 406 7.01 8.57 -37.99
N LEU A 407 5.89 9.29 -38.04
CA LEU A 407 4.88 9.25 -36.97
C LEU A 407 4.30 7.83 -36.84
N ARG A 408 4.43 7.23 -35.65
CA ARG A 408 3.92 5.87 -35.36
C ARG A 408 2.60 5.91 -34.62
N ALA A 409 2.46 6.82 -33.66
CA ALA A 409 1.25 6.97 -32.87
C ALA A 409 1.07 8.40 -32.39
N THR A 410 -0.17 8.76 -32.07
CA THR A 410 -0.51 10.03 -31.45
C THR A 410 -1.44 9.74 -30.27
N GLN A 411 -1.17 10.38 -29.14
CA GLN A 411 -1.95 10.22 -27.92
C GLN A 411 -2.31 11.61 -27.38
N ALA A 412 -3.60 11.87 -27.18
CA ALA A 412 -4.04 13.06 -26.46
C ALA A 412 -3.58 12.97 -24.99
N MET A 413 -3.16 14.10 -24.44
CA MET A 413 -2.56 14.20 -23.12
C MET A 413 -3.39 15.15 -22.25
N SER A 414 -3.79 14.67 -21.08
CA SER A 414 -4.37 15.48 -20.01
C SER A 414 -3.40 15.68 -18.85
N LYS A 415 -2.19 15.10 -18.93
CA LYS A 415 -1.23 15.03 -17.84
C LYS A 415 0.20 15.28 -18.28
N THR A 416 0.99 15.86 -17.38
CA THR A 416 2.43 16.09 -17.56
C THR A 416 3.32 15.08 -16.85
N ALA A 417 2.72 14.07 -16.20
CA ALA A 417 3.41 12.89 -15.69
C ALA A 417 2.87 11.63 -16.37
N PHE A 418 3.76 10.78 -16.86
CA PHE A 418 3.41 9.57 -17.61
C PHE A 418 4.42 8.45 -17.39
N GLN A 419 3.95 7.20 -17.42
CA GLN A 419 4.78 6.00 -17.33
C GLN A 419 4.44 5.07 -18.50
N LEU A 420 5.41 4.79 -19.37
CA LEU A 420 5.21 4.11 -20.65
C LEU A 420 5.69 2.65 -20.61
N MET A 421 5.83 2.07 -19.41
CA MET A 421 6.42 0.75 -19.18
C MET A 421 5.64 -0.37 -19.88
N ASP A 422 4.32 -0.25 -19.92
CA ASP A 422 3.37 -1.15 -20.57
C ASP A 422 2.77 -0.56 -21.86
N TYR A 423 3.22 0.64 -22.28
CA TYR A 423 2.74 1.25 -23.51
C TYR A 423 3.16 0.45 -24.74
N ASN A 424 2.25 0.39 -25.72
CA ASN A 424 2.46 -0.26 -26.99
C ASN A 424 1.62 0.42 -28.09
N ALA A 425 2.15 0.46 -29.30
CA ALA A 425 1.44 0.91 -30.49
C ALA A 425 1.95 0.17 -31.73
N PRO A 426 1.12 -0.03 -32.77
CA PRO A 426 1.53 -0.70 -34.00
C PRO A 426 2.79 -0.10 -34.62
N GLY A 427 3.82 -0.92 -34.83
CA GLY A 427 5.08 -0.50 -35.45
C GLY A 427 6.00 0.36 -34.56
N LEU A 428 5.64 0.62 -33.30
CA LEU A 428 6.53 1.28 -32.35
C LEU A 428 7.50 0.28 -31.72
N ASN A 429 8.79 0.59 -31.72
CA ASN A 429 9.79 -0.24 -31.05
C ASN A 429 9.73 -0.04 -29.53
N ARG A 430 9.06 -0.95 -28.82
CA ARG A 430 8.88 -0.88 -27.35
C ARG A 430 10.18 -0.76 -26.55
N ALA A 431 11.31 -1.23 -27.09
CA ALA A 431 12.59 -1.15 -26.40
C ALA A 431 13.26 0.21 -26.60
N LEU A 432 13.12 0.82 -27.78
CA LEU A 432 13.81 2.07 -28.11
C LEU A 432 12.93 2.91 -29.03
N PHE A 433 12.32 3.94 -28.47
CA PHE A 433 11.51 4.92 -29.19
C PHE A 433 11.69 6.33 -28.61
N TYR A 434 11.12 7.31 -29.31
CA TYR A 434 11.14 8.72 -28.96
C TYR A 434 9.72 9.28 -29.00
N ALA A 435 9.47 10.36 -28.27
CA ALA A 435 8.20 11.06 -28.31
C ALA A 435 8.38 12.58 -28.22
N THR A 436 7.51 13.32 -28.89
CA THR A 436 7.40 14.77 -28.73
C THR A 436 6.04 15.06 -28.08
N LEU A 437 6.06 15.56 -26.84
CA LEU A 437 4.87 16.14 -26.19
C LEU A 437 4.80 17.61 -26.56
N THR A 438 3.66 18.08 -27.04
CA THR A 438 3.37 19.52 -27.18
C THR A 438 2.10 19.88 -26.43
N GLY A 439 1.93 21.15 -26.08
CA GLY A 439 0.71 21.67 -25.49
C GLY A 439 0.75 23.18 -25.25
N ASP A 440 -0.40 23.73 -24.88
CA ASP A 440 -0.60 25.15 -24.59
C ASP A 440 -0.61 25.35 -23.08
N PHE A 441 0.45 25.98 -22.55
CA PHE A 441 0.60 26.30 -21.14
C PHE A 441 0.16 27.73 -20.87
N THR A 442 -0.81 27.93 -19.97
CA THR A 442 -1.31 29.27 -19.60
C THR A 442 -1.23 29.43 -18.08
N PRO A 443 -0.22 30.14 -17.55
CA PRO A 443 -0.11 30.37 -16.11
C PRO A 443 -1.21 31.29 -15.62
N ASP A 444 -1.61 31.10 -14.37
CA ASP A 444 -2.65 31.88 -13.70
C ASP A 444 -2.09 33.09 -12.93
N ILE A 445 -0.78 33.12 -12.68
CA ILE A 445 -0.10 34.18 -11.94
C ILE A 445 1.12 34.67 -12.71
N THR A 446 1.28 35.98 -12.81
CA THR A 446 2.49 36.62 -13.37
C THR A 446 3.63 36.51 -12.39
N GLY A 447 4.79 36.07 -12.85
CA GLY A 447 6.00 36.00 -12.03
C GLY A 447 7.04 35.05 -12.60
N MET A 448 8.05 34.74 -11.79
CA MET A 448 9.02 33.69 -12.11
C MET A 448 8.41 32.33 -11.80
N TRP A 449 8.40 31.43 -12.77
CA TRP A 449 7.95 30.06 -12.60
C TRP A 449 9.14 29.12 -12.68
N ASP A 450 9.27 28.25 -11.68
CA ASP A 450 10.20 27.13 -11.72
C ASP A 450 9.54 25.95 -12.43
N PHE A 451 10.24 25.37 -13.39
CA PHE A 451 9.89 24.15 -14.10
C PHE A 451 10.87 23.05 -13.70
N GLY A 452 10.35 21.84 -13.56
CA GLY A 452 11.14 20.68 -13.18
C GLY A 452 10.81 19.48 -14.05
N LEU A 453 11.83 18.88 -14.66
CA LEU A 453 11.70 17.70 -15.50
C LEU A 453 12.49 16.53 -14.91
N THR A 454 11.79 15.45 -14.61
CA THR A 454 12.35 14.17 -14.18
C THR A 454 12.05 13.11 -15.23
N VAL A 455 13.00 12.24 -15.57
CA VAL A 455 12.83 11.21 -16.60
C VAL A 455 13.38 9.86 -16.17
N PHE A 456 12.77 8.78 -16.66
CA PHE A 456 13.41 7.48 -16.84
C PHE A 456 13.52 7.27 -18.35
N GLY A 457 14.72 7.50 -18.90
CA GLY A 457 14.93 7.77 -20.32
C GLY A 457 15.70 9.07 -20.49
N THR A 458 15.38 9.87 -21.50
CA THR A 458 15.95 11.23 -21.70
C THR A 458 14.85 12.24 -21.92
N GLY A 459 15.04 13.49 -21.53
CA GLY A 459 14.07 14.55 -21.80
C GLY A 459 14.65 15.95 -21.85
N THR A 460 14.08 16.82 -22.68
CA THR A 460 14.32 18.27 -22.67
C THR A 460 12.99 19.02 -22.74
N LEU A 461 12.86 20.09 -21.95
CA LEU A 461 11.69 20.97 -21.91
C LEU A 461 11.99 22.28 -22.63
N TYR A 462 11.09 22.67 -23.53
CA TYR A 462 11.07 23.96 -24.19
C TYR A 462 9.78 24.72 -23.90
N ILE A 463 9.87 26.04 -23.75
CA ILE A 463 8.74 26.97 -23.68
C ILE A 463 8.95 28.06 -24.72
N ASP A 464 8.07 28.15 -25.73
CA ASP A 464 8.24 28.97 -26.94
C ASP A 464 9.59 28.74 -27.63
N ASP A 465 9.96 27.46 -27.80
CA ASP A 465 11.22 26.97 -28.38
C ASP A 465 12.51 27.40 -27.65
N GLU A 466 12.39 28.09 -26.52
CA GLU A 466 13.50 28.32 -25.59
C GLU A 466 13.69 27.10 -24.69
N LEU A 467 14.91 26.56 -24.61
CA LEU A 467 15.25 25.45 -23.72
C LEU A 467 15.20 25.93 -22.27
N VAL A 468 14.32 25.32 -21.47
CA VAL A 468 14.16 25.65 -20.05
C VAL A 468 14.81 24.60 -19.16
N VAL A 469 14.63 23.31 -19.45
CA VAL A 469 15.24 22.21 -18.69
C VAL A 469 15.89 21.20 -19.63
N ASP A 470 17.13 20.81 -19.34
CA ASP A 470 17.83 19.71 -20.02
C ASP A 470 18.10 18.57 -19.04
N ASN A 471 17.36 17.47 -19.20
CA ASN A 471 17.59 16.20 -18.51
C ASN A 471 17.96 15.10 -19.52
N THR A 472 18.81 15.45 -20.50
CA THR A 472 19.32 14.56 -21.56
C THR A 472 20.84 14.53 -21.57
N THR A 473 21.51 15.69 -21.54
CA THR A 473 22.96 15.75 -21.74
C THR A 473 23.78 15.35 -20.52
N ARG A 474 23.29 15.70 -19.32
CA ARG A 474 23.88 15.33 -18.03
C ARG A 474 22.76 14.89 -17.11
N GLN A 475 22.76 13.62 -16.76
CA GLN A 475 21.72 13.04 -15.92
C GLN A 475 22.31 12.61 -14.58
N THR A 476 21.60 12.94 -13.50
CA THR A 476 21.90 12.44 -12.16
C THR A 476 20.83 11.44 -11.76
N ARG A 477 21.23 10.24 -11.31
CA ARG A 477 20.28 9.21 -10.87
C ARG A 477 19.52 9.67 -9.63
N GLY A 478 18.20 9.44 -9.61
CA GLY A 478 17.33 9.75 -8.48
C GLY A 478 16.45 8.56 -8.09
N THR A 479 15.41 8.83 -7.30
CA THR A 479 14.48 7.81 -6.78
C THR A 479 13.19 7.69 -7.58
N ALA A 480 12.94 8.58 -8.55
CA ALA A 480 11.71 8.56 -9.33
C ALA A 480 11.52 7.27 -10.12
N PHE A 481 10.27 6.94 -10.46
CA PHE A 481 9.90 5.78 -11.29
C PHE A 481 10.52 4.47 -10.80
N PHE A 482 10.25 4.09 -9.55
CA PHE A 482 10.78 2.88 -8.93
C PHE A 482 12.31 2.87 -8.77
N GLY A 483 12.93 4.02 -8.45
CA GLY A 483 14.38 4.14 -8.28
C GLY A 483 15.20 4.08 -9.59
N LYS A 484 14.54 4.34 -10.73
CA LYS A 484 15.11 4.22 -12.09
C LYS A 484 15.33 5.56 -12.78
N GLY A 485 14.55 6.56 -12.36
CA GLY A 485 14.58 7.88 -12.96
C GLY A 485 15.78 8.70 -12.51
N THR A 486 15.84 9.90 -13.06
CA THR A 486 16.76 10.94 -12.65
C THR A 486 16.28 11.65 -11.39
N VAL A 487 17.11 12.53 -10.84
CA VAL A 487 16.62 13.63 -10.00
C VAL A 487 15.85 14.63 -10.88
N GLN A 488 15.06 15.50 -10.25
CA GLN A 488 14.40 16.58 -10.98
C GLN A 488 15.45 17.64 -11.36
N GLU A 489 15.63 17.86 -12.66
CA GLU A 489 16.40 18.99 -13.18
C GLU A 489 15.48 20.21 -13.26
N LEU A 490 15.99 21.38 -12.90
CA LEU A 490 15.20 22.61 -12.77
C LEU A 490 15.63 23.68 -13.78
N GLY A 491 14.69 24.53 -14.15
CA GLY A 491 14.92 25.76 -14.90
C GLY A 491 13.75 26.72 -14.68
N SER A 492 13.94 28.01 -14.91
CA SER A 492 12.93 29.01 -14.57
C SER A 492 12.65 29.94 -15.74
N LYS A 493 11.42 30.43 -15.85
CA LYS A 493 11.02 31.41 -16.87
C LYS A 493 10.04 32.42 -16.28
N ALA A 494 10.24 33.69 -16.63
CA ALA A 494 9.29 34.75 -16.30
C ALA A 494 8.08 34.66 -17.23
N LEU A 495 6.89 34.56 -16.67
CA LEU A 495 5.65 34.39 -17.42
C LEU A 495 4.57 35.37 -16.95
N ASN A 496 3.62 35.66 -17.83
CA ASN A 496 2.49 36.54 -17.57
C ASN A 496 1.20 35.74 -17.42
N ALA A 497 0.43 36.05 -16.38
CA ALA A 497 -0.88 35.45 -16.16
C ALA A 497 -1.78 35.61 -17.40
N GLY A 498 -2.45 34.53 -17.80
CA GLY A 498 -3.38 34.49 -18.93
C GLY A 498 -2.72 34.50 -20.31
N GLN A 499 -1.40 34.68 -20.42
CA GLN A 499 -0.68 34.53 -21.68
C GLN A 499 -0.43 33.04 -21.95
N THR A 500 -0.77 32.56 -23.16
CA THR A 500 -0.50 31.18 -23.56
C THR A 500 0.89 31.05 -24.16
N TYR A 501 1.64 30.05 -23.70
CA TYR A 501 2.99 29.68 -24.15
C TYR A 501 2.97 28.27 -24.75
N LYS A 502 3.80 28.02 -25.76
CA LYS A 502 3.96 26.69 -26.37
C LYS A 502 4.93 25.85 -25.59
N LEU A 503 4.41 24.81 -24.93
CA LEU A 503 5.19 23.82 -24.21
C LEU A 503 5.56 22.68 -25.14
N ARG A 504 6.84 22.26 -25.13
CA ARG A 504 7.32 21.09 -25.86
C ARG A 504 8.29 20.27 -25.02
N ILE A 505 8.05 18.97 -24.87
CA ILE A 505 9.04 18.02 -24.33
C ILE A 505 9.51 17.11 -25.46
N GLU A 506 10.81 17.05 -25.69
CA GLU A 506 11.40 15.96 -26.47
C GLU A 506 11.83 14.86 -25.51
N TYR A 507 11.28 13.66 -25.71
CA TYR A 507 11.46 12.51 -24.83
C TYR A 507 12.08 11.33 -25.58
N GLY A 508 12.98 10.61 -24.90
CA GLY A 508 13.49 9.32 -25.31
C GLY A 508 13.16 8.24 -24.28
N SER A 509 12.75 7.07 -24.75
CA SER A 509 12.44 5.89 -23.93
C SER A 509 13.61 5.47 -23.04
N ALA A 510 13.38 4.57 -22.08
CA ALA A 510 14.39 4.22 -21.07
C ALA A 510 15.79 3.87 -21.62
N ASN A 511 15.86 3.16 -22.76
CA ASN A 511 17.13 2.77 -23.39
C ASN A 511 17.89 3.92 -24.08
N THR A 512 17.36 5.14 -24.11
CA THR A 512 18.10 6.34 -24.56
C THR A 512 18.96 6.92 -23.44
N SER A 513 18.69 6.58 -22.17
CA SER A 513 19.42 7.11 -21.03
C SER A 513 20.87 6.58 -21.00
N PRO A 514 21.88 7.44 -20.74
CA PRO A 514 23.23 6.99 -20.43
C PRO A 514 23.35 6.38 -19.02
N ILE A 515 22.34 6.52 -18.14
CA ILE A 515 22.37 5.96 -16.78
C ILE A 515 22.14 4.45 -16.85
N THR A 516 23.08 3.69 -16.30
CA THR A 516 22.92 2.25 -16.07
C THR A 516 22.84 1.98 -14.56
N ALA A 517 21.77 1.32 -14.12
CA ALA A 517 21.58 0.92 -12.72
C ALA A 517 21.61 -0.61 -12.61
N ILE A 518 22.66 -1.13 -11.99
CA ILE A 518 22.79 -2.57 -11.71
C ILE A 518 21.70 -2.99 -10.72
N GLY A 519 21.08 -4.16 -10.95
CA GLY A 519 20.08 -4.75 -10.05
C GLY A 519 18.64 -4.24 -10.22
N VAL A 520 18.43 -3.23 -11.07
CA VAL A 520 17.10 -2.60 -11.24
C VAL A 520 16.36 -3.16 -12.46
N VAL A 521 15.03 -3.30 -12.34
CA VAL A 521 14.19 -3.82 -13.43
C VAL A 521 13.98 -2.78 -14.54
N HIS A 522 14.55 -3.02 -15.71
CA HIS A 522 14.40 -2.14 -16.86
C HIS A 522 13.13 -2.46 -17.67
N PHE A 523 12.20 -1.50 -17.75
CA PHE A 523 10.99 -1.58 -18.56
C PHE A 523 11.12 -0.55 -19.69
N GLY A 524 11.34 -1.03 -20.91
CA GLY A 524 11.93 -0.27 -22.03
C GLY A 524 11.25 1.06 -22.39
N GLY A 525 9.97 1.26 -22.07
CA GLY A 525 9.26 2.48 -22.45
C GLY A 525 9.58 3.73 -21.62
N GLY A 526 10.10 3.57 -20.41
CA GLY A 526 10.50 4.68 -19.54
C GLY A 526 9.33 5.49 -18.96
N ALA A 527 9.61 6.70 -18.48
CA ALA A 527 8.63 7.60 -17.86
C ALA A 527 9.13 9.05 -17.83
N ALA A 528 8.24 10.02 -17.63
CA ALA A 528 8.63 11.38 -17.29
C ALA A 528 7.62 12.07 -16.37
N HIS A 529 8.09 13.09 -15.67
CA HIS A 529 7.33 13.95 -14.78
C HIS A 529 7.77 15.40 -15.00
N LEU A 530 6.89 16.17 -15.62
CA LEU A 530 7.01 17.62 -15.71
C LEU A 530 6.09 18.27 -14.69
N GLY A 531 6.70 19.08 -13.82
CA GLY A 531 6.00 19.95 -12.89
C GLY A 531 6.46 21.40 -13.01
N ALA A 532 5.65 22.30 -12.46
CA ALA A 532 6.02 23.70 -12.33
C ALA A 532 5.25 24.37 -11.19
N CYS A 533 5.85 25.39 -10.58
CA CYS A 533 5.17 26.26 -9.64
C CYS A 533 5.72 27.68 -9.69
N LEU A 534 4.94 28.64 -9.20
CA LEU A 534 5.41 30.00 -8.98
C LEU A 534 6.52 29.99 -7.92
N GLN A 535 7.62 30.68 -8.21
CA GLN A 535 8.69 30.88 -7.25
C GLN A 535 8.22 31.82 -6.15
N MET A 536 8.32 31.38 -4.90
CA MET A 536 7.91 32.15 -3.71
C MET A 536 9.00 32.07 -2.65
N ASP A 537 9.20 33.15 -1.89
CA ASP A 537 10.10 33.15 -0.74
C ASP A 537 9.49 32.26 0.37
N PRO A 538 10.19 31.18 0.81
CA PRO A 538 9.70 30.34 1.89
C PRO A 538 9.37 31.09 3.19
N ALA A 539 10.12 32.16 3.51
CA ALA A 539 9.85 32.96 4.70
C ALA A 539 8.52 33.71 4.59
N ASP A 540 8.24 34.30 3.42
CA ASP A 540 6.98 35.00 3.16
C ASP A 540 5.80 34.02 3.18
N MET A 541 5.98 32.81 2.64
CA MET A 541 4.94 31.77 2.68
C MET A 541 4.56 31.40 4.12
N VAL A 542 5.54 31.20 5.00
CA VAL A 542 5.30 30.90 6.42
C VAL A 542 4.65 32.09 7.11
N GLN A 543 5.12 33.33 6.88
CA GLN A 543 4.52 34.52 7.49
C GLN A 543 3.05 34.70 7.11
N ARG A 544 2.68 34.45 5.85
CA ARG A 544 1.28 34.48 5.39
C ARG A 544 0.44 33.43 6.11
N ALA A 545 0.94 32.21 6.24
CA ALA A 545 0.25 31.14 6.96
C ALA A 545 0.05 31.47 8.44
N VAL A 546 1.08 31.99 9.12
CA VAL A 546 1.01 32.44 10.52
C VAL A 546 -0.04 33.55 10.68
N LYS A 547 -0.04 34.54 9.78
CA LYS A 547 -1.04 35.61 9.79
C LYS A 547 -2.46 35.06 9.62
N ALA A 548 -2.68 34.16 8.66
CA ALA A 548 -3.98 33.53 8.45
C ALA A 548 -4.46 32.78 9.72
N ALA A 549 -3.58 32.01 10.36
CA ALA A 549 -3.89 31.31 11.61
C ALA A 549 -4.16 32.24 12.80
N ALA A 550 -3.48 33.39 12.87
CA ALA A 550 -3.68 34.40 13.91
C ALA A 550 -5.04 35.13 13.78
N GLU A 551 -5.54 35.29 12.56
CA GLU A 551 -6.79 36.01 12.27
C GLU A 551 -8.04 35.12 12.22
N ALA A 552 -7.90 33.81 12.03
CA ALA A 552 -9.03 32.88 11.92
C ALA A 552 -9.57 32.40 13.29
N ASP A 553 -10.85 32.02 13.34
CA ASP A 553 -11.47 31.43 14.53
C ASP A 553 -10.92 30.02 14.80
N TYR A 554 -10.66 29.26 13.74
CA TYR A 554 -10.05 27.93 13.75
C TYR A 554 -9.08 27.78 12.57
N THR A 555 -8.10 26.89 12.73
CA THR A 555 -7.12 26.55 11.70
C THR A 555 -7.14 25.04 11.46
N ILE A 556 -7.20 24.62 10.21
CA ILE A 556 -6.93 23.25 9.79
C ILE A 556 -5.60 23.27 9.04
N LEU A 557 -4.57 22.65 9.62
CA LEU A 557 -3.25 22.50 8.99
C LEU A 557 -3.11 21.08 8.45
N CYS A 558 -3.16 20.91 7.13
CA CYS A 558 -3.08 19.61 6.47
C CYS A 558 -1.77 19.46 5.69
N THR A 559 -0.96 18.48 6.11
CA THR A 559 0.35 18.19 5.52
C THR A 559 0.70 16.70 5.71
N GLY A 560 1.95 16.32 5.51
CA GLY A 560 2.44 14.95 5.66
C GLY A 560 3.43 14.56 4.56
N LEU A 561 3.35 13.30 4.14
CA LEU A 561 4.07 12.72 3.01
C LEU A 561 3.14 12.53 1.81
N ASN A 562 3.68 11.96 0.73
CA ASN A 562 2.91 11.60 -0.45
C ASN A 562 3.59 10.45 -1.21
N HIS A 563 3.03 10.09 -2.36
CA HIS A 563 3.49 9.02 -3.24
C HIS A 563 4.94 9.13 -3.75
N GLU A 564 5.58 10.30 -3.63
CA GLU A 564 6.99 10.55 -4.01
C GLU A 564 7.97 10.26 -2.86
N TRP A 565 7.47 10.31 -1.62
CA TRP A 565 8.22 9.99 -0.41
C TRP A 565 8.01 8.53 0.01
N GLU A 566 6.77 8.02 -0.08
CA GLU A 566 6.41 6.63 0.17
C GLU A 566 6.02 5.95 -1.14
N SER A 567 6.93 5.15 -1.69
CA SER A 567 6.80 4.60 -3.03
C SER A 567 7.47 3.25 -3.16
N GLU A 568 6.91 2.41 -4.03
CA GLU A 568 7.62 1.24 -4.53
C GLU A 568 8.96 1.61 -5.18
N GLY A 569 10.01 0.82 -4.87
CA GLY A 569 11.33 0.89 -5.49
C GLY A 569 12.41 1.58 -4.65
N PHE A 570 12.08 2.26 -3.57
CA PHE A 570 13.04 2.81 -2.61
C PHE A 570 12.41 2.95 -1.22
N ASP A 571 13.23 2.89 -0.18
CA ASP A 571 12.81 3.16 1.20
C ASP A 571 13.05 4.63 1.56
N ARG A 572 12.34 5.12 2.58
CA ARG A 572 12.56 6.46 3.12
C ARG A 572 13.93 6.54 3.81
N PRO A 573 14.66 7.66 3.64
CA PRO A 573 15.96 7.83 4.30
C PRO A 573 15.85 8.07 5.81
N ASP A 574 14.72 8.65 6.24
CA ASP A 574 14.44 9.05 7.61
C ASP A 574 12.91 9.08 7.83
N MET A 575 12.53 9.41 9.08
CA MET A 575 11.13 9.50 9.48
C MET A 575 10.60 10.93 9.37
N ASP A 576 11.40 11.89 8.90
CA ASP A 576 11.09 13.32 9.01
C ASP A 576 10.00 13.73 8.02
N LEU A 577 9.30 14.82 8.35
CA LEU A 577 8.42 15.48 7.40
C LEU A 577 9.26 16.21 6.33
N PRO A 578 8.66 16.53 5.16
CA PRO A 578 9.39 17.23 4.11
C PRO A 578 9.98 18.56 4.61
N PRO A 579 11.10 19.02 4.02
CA PRO A 579 11.81 20.21 4.50
C PRO A 579 10.89 21.43 4.68
N GLY A 580 11.01 22.10 5.84
CA GLY A 580 10.25 23.32 6.18
C GLY A 580 8.87 23.07 6.80
N ILE A 581 8.31 21.87 6.71
CA ILE A 581 6.97 21.57 7.25
C ILE A 581 6.94 21.64 8.78
N ASP A 582 7.94 21.08 9.48
CA ASP A 582 8.00 21.17 10.94
C ASP A 582 8.09 22.62 11.44
N ALA A 583 8.85 23.46 10.72
CA ALA A 583 8.97 24.89 11.03
C ALA A 583 7.66 25.64 10.80
N LEU A 584 6.92 25.31 9.73
CA LEU A 584 5.57 25.85 9.49
C LEU A 584 4.63 25.47 10.63
N ILE A 585 4.57 24.19 11.00
CA ILE A 585 3.66 23.71 12.06
C ILE A 585 4.00 24.41 13.37
N ALA A 586 5.29 24.43 13.75
CA ALA A 586 5.74 25.14 14.94
C ALA A 586 5.32 26.61 14.94
N SER A 587 5.51 27.32 13.83
CA SER A 587 5.17 28.76 13.72
C SER A 587 3.67 29.02 13.80
N VAL A 588 2.83 28.15 13.22
CA VAL A 588 1.37 28.24 13.32
C VAL A 588 0.91 27.93 14.75
N LEU A 589 1.50 26.93 15.41
CA LEU A 589 1.17 26.59 16.80
C LEU A 589 1.55 27.73 17.77
N ASP A 590 2.62 28.50 17.51
CA ASP A 590 3.00 29.64 18.36
C ASP A 590 1.91 30.71 18.46
N VAL A 591 1.08 30.86 17.43
CA VAL A 591 0.02 31.89 17.40
C VAL A 591 -1.39 31.32 17.59
N ALA A 592 -1.60 30.01 17.35
CA ALA A 592 -2.94 29.44 17.24
C ALA A 592 -3.10 28.02 17.82
N ALA A 593 -2.17 27.49 18.62
CA ALA A 593 -2.22 26.10 19.12
C ALA A 593 -3.58 25.65 19.68
N ASN A 594 -4.30 26.50 20.42
CA ASN A 594 -5.59 26.15 21.04
C ASN A 594 -6.77 26.07 20.06
N ARG A 595 -6.57 26.38 18.78
CA ARG A 595 -7.59 26.37 17.73
C ARG A 595 -7.09 25.77 16.42
N THR A 596 -5.92 25.12 16.43
CA THR A 596 -5.33 24.45 15.28
C THR A 596 -5.53 22.95 15.36
N VAL A 597 -6.15 22.39 14.32
CA VAL A 597 -6.25 20.95 14.08
C VAL A 597 -5.15 20.57 13.09
N ILE A 598 -4.22 19.71 13.52
CA ILE A 598 -3.21 19.16 12.62
C ILE A 598 -3.74 17.89 11.98
N VAL A 599 -3.69 17.84 10.67
CA VAL A 599 -4.07 16.71 9.82
C VAL A 599 -2.81 16.19 9.13
N ASN A 600 -2.41 14.96 9.47
CA ASN A 600 -1.24 14.31 8.88
C ASN A 600 -1.67 13.20 7.90
N GLN A 601 -1.26 13.35 6.64
CA GLN A 601 -1.38 12.33 5.59
C GLN A 601 -0.03 11.64 5.39
N SER A 602 0.14 10.46 5.97
CA SER A 602 1.29 9.58 5.70
C SER A 602 0.85 8.13 5.83
N GLY A 603 1.45 7.23 5.05
CA GLY A 603 1.15 5.79 5.13
C GLY A 603 1.81 5.10 6.33
N THR A 604 2.92 5.65 6.81
CA THR A 604 3.73 5.16 7.94
C THR A 604 4.09 6.29 8.91
N PRO A 605 4.64 6.00 10.12
CA PRO A 605 4.99 7.01 11.11
C PRO A 605 5.92 8.11 10.59
N VAL A 606 5.72 9.35 11.06
CA VAL A 606 6.59 10.50 10.82
C VAL A 606 7.09 11.12 12.13
N THR A 607 8.25 11.78 12.12
CA THR A 607 8.76 12.56 13.25
C THR A 607 7.78 13.70 13.53
N MET A 608 7.42 13.92 14.79
CA MET A 608 6.50 14.99 15.21
C MET A 608 7.10 15.79 16.37
N PRO A 609 8.14 16.63 16.14
CA PRO A 609 8.82 17.36 17.21
C PRO A 609 7.95 18.42 17.89
N TRP A 610 6.78 18.71 17.34
CA TRP A 610 5.78 19.69 17.80
C TRP A 610 4.55 19.04 18.46
N ALA A 611 4.52 17.71 18.62
CA ALA A 611 3.35 16.98 19.11
C ALA A 611 2.93 17.35 20.54
N ASP A 612 3.88 17.74 21.38
CA ASP A 612 3.66 18.23 22.75
C ASP A 612 2.89 19.56 22.76
N ARG A 613 3.19 20.45 21.81
CA ARG A 613 2.58 21.78 21.64
C ARG A 613 1.21 21.74 20.96
N ALA A 614 0.97 20.76 20.10
CA ALA A 614 -0.31 20.60 19.40
C ALA A 614 -1.44 20.20 20.35
N ARG A 615 -2.63 20.79 20.20
CA ARG A 615 -3.83 20.39 20.98
C ARG A 615 -4.66 19.31 20.29
N SER A 616 -4.61 19.25 18.96
CA SER A 616 -5.31 18.24 18.17
C SER A 616 -4.43 17.70 17.04
N ILE A 617 -4.39 16.38 16.91
CA ILE A 617 -3.66 15.68 15.85
C ILE A 617 -4.55 14.55 15.32
N ALA A 618 -4.85 14.58 14.01
CA ALA A 618 -5.55 13.52 13.30
C ALA A 618 -4.60 12.87 12.29
N GLN A 619 -4.44 11.55 12.39
CA GLN A 619 -3.77 10.73 11.39
C GLN A 619 -4.80 10.27 10.36
N THR A 620 -4.63 10.69 9.11
CA THR A 620 -5.64 10.49 8.04
C THR A 620 -5.14 9.64 6.88
N TRP A 621 -3.90 9.16 6.96
CA TRP A 621 -3.32 8.24 5.99
C TRP A 621 -3.38 8.76 4.54
N TYR A 622 -3.37 7.84 3.58
CA TYR A 622 -3.77 8.08 2.20
C TYR A 622 -5.20 7.56 2.01
N GLY A 623 -6.15 8.47 1.94
CA GLY A 623 -7.59 8.20 2.09
C GLY A 623 -8.36 7.88 0.81
N GLY A 624 -7.72 7.74 -0.36
CA GLY A 624 -8.40 7.48 -1.62
C GLY A 624 -9.21 8.67 -2.18
N ASN A 625 -10.13 8.41 -3.12
CA ASN A 625 -10.88 9.44 -3.85
C ASN A 625 -11.62 10.43 -2.92
N GLU A 626 -12.15 9.93 -1.81
CA GLU A 626 -13.04 10.64 -0.88
C GLU A 626 -12.30 11.21 0.34
N THR A 627 -10.97 11.33 0.27
CA THR A 627 -10.12 11.76 1.40
C THR A 627 -10.57 13.10 2.00
N GLY A 628 -10.88 14.11 1.18
CA GLY A 628 -11.34 15.41 1.67
C GLY A 628 -12.63 15.32 2.48
N HIS A 629 -13.63 14.60 1.97
CA HIS A 629 -14.90 14.40 2.67
C HIS A 629 -14.74 13.58 3.94
N GLY A 630 -14.01 12.47 3.91
CA GLY A 630 -13.81 11.64 5.10
C GLY A 630 -13.09 12.39 6.22
N ILE A 631 -12.12 13.25 5.88
CA ILE A 631 -11.46 14.12 6.85
C ILE A 631 -12.42 15.18 7.40
N ALA A 632 -13.19 15.85 6.54
CA ALA A 632 -14.17 16.85 6.97
C ALA A 632 -15.25 16.24 7.87
N ASP A 633 -15.74 15.03 7.57
CA ASP A 633 -16.74 14.31 8.37
C ASP A 633 -16.29 14.14 9.81
N VAL A 634 -15.02 13.76 10.01
CA VAL A 634 -14.45 13.62 11.35
C VAL A 634 -14.27 14.99 11.98
N ILE A 635 -13.59 15.94 11.30
CA ILE A 635 -13.28 17.27 11.86
C ILE A 635 -14.55 17.99 12.33
N PHE A 636 -15.66 17.90 11.61
CA PHE A 636 -16.93 18.57 11.94
C PHE A 636 -17.93 17.68 12.70
N GLY A 637 -17.54 16.46 13.06
CA GLY A 637 -18.33 15.58 13.92
C GLY A 637 -19.53 14.90 13.26
N ASP A 638 -19.59 14.85 11.92
CA ASP A 638 -20.54 14.00 11.20
C ASP A 638 -20.21 12.51 11.39
N VAL A 639 -18.92 12.21 11.57
CA VAL A 639 -18.42 10.89 11.97
C VAL A 639 -17.63 11.04 13.27
N ASN A 640 -17.93 10.21 14.26
CA ASN A 640 -17.11 10.08 15.46
C ASN A 640 -15.89 9.20 15.15
N PRO A 641 -14.64 9.69 15.34
CA PRO A 641 -13.45 8.92 15.02
C PRO A 641 -13.41 7.64 15.85
N SER A 642 -13.09 6.54 15.15
CA SER A 642 -13.04 5.19 15.73
C SER A 642 -11.89 4.35 15.18
N GLY A 643 -11.01 4.95 14.37
CA GLY A 643 -9.80 4.29 13.91
C GLY A 643 -8.81 4.05 15.06
N LYS A 644 -8.02 3.00 14.95
CA LYS A 644 -6.95 2.64 15.91
C LYS A 644 -5.65 2.36 15.15
N LEU A 645 -4.52 2.84 15.65
CA LEU A 645 -3.23 2.68 14.99
C LEU A 645 -2.89 1.20 14.73
N PRO A 646 -2.64 0.77 13.48
CA PRO A 646 -2.10 -0.54 13.19
C PRO A 646 -0.56 -0.58 13.29
N LEU A 647 0.08 0.55 13.59
CA LEU A 647 1.53 0.70 13.70
C LEU A 647 1.89 1.42 15.00
N SER A 648 2.98 1.02 15.62
CA SER A 648 3.60 1.78 16.71
C SER A 648 4.25 3.04 16.15
N TRP A 649 4.09 4.16 16.84
CA TRP A 649 4.65 5.45 16.43
C TRP A 649 5.87 5.80 17.29
N PRO A 650 7.11 5.48 16.88
CA PRO A 650 8.29 5.74 17.71
C PRO A 650 8.53 7.25 17.91
N VAL A 651 9.15 7.60 19.04
CA VAL A 651 9.54 8.99 19.34
C VAL A 651 10.68 9.47 18.43
N ASP A 652 11.65 8.60 18.16
CA ASP A 652 12.80 8.84 17.28
C ASP A 652 12.97 7.60 16.40
N VAL A 653 13.35 7.79 15.13
CA VAL A 653 13.62 6.68 14.20
C VAL A 653 14.64 5.68 14.79
N LYS A 654 15.62 6.12 15.57
CA LYS A 654 16.62 5.27 16.24
C LYS A 654 16.03 4.30 17.27
N HIS A 655 14.80 4.55 17.70
CA HIS A 655 14.11 3.70 18.66
C HIS A 655 13.45 2.48 18.01
N ASN A 656 13.37 2.44 16.68
CA ASN A 656 12.74 1.33 15.97
C ASN A 656 13.63 0.06 15.99
N PRO A 657 13.03 -1.14 16.06
CA PRO A 657 13.78 -2.40 16.20
C PRO A 657 14.72 -2.70 15.02
N ALA A 658 14.36 -2.25 13.83
CA ALA A 658 15.11 -2.49 12.61
C ALA A 658 16.19 -1.43 12.33
N TYR A 659 16.35 -0.38 13.16
CA TYR A 659 17.19 0.79 12.85
C TYR A 659 18.60 0.44 12.34
N LEU A 660 19.27 -0.52 12.97
CA LEU A 660 20.63 -0.94 12.58
C LEU A 660 20.66 -1.90 11.38
N ASN A 661 19.53 -2.53 11.06
CA ASN A 661 19.43 -3.60 10.07
C ASN A 661 18.31 -3.33 9.05
N TYR A 662 18.20 -2.09 8.57
CA TYR A 662 17.23 -1.67 7.56
C TYR A 662 17.90 -1.14 6.29
N ALA A 663 18.85 -1.93 5.78
CA ALA A 663 19.49 -1.71 4.49
C ALA A 663 20.08 -3.05 3.98
N SER A 664 20.13 -3.23 2.67
CA SER A 664 20.93 -4.30 2.07
C SER A 664 22.42 -3.93 2.17
N VAL A 665 23.20 -4.70 2.93
CA VAL A 665 24.65 -4.54 3.09
C VAL A 665 25.35 -5.82 2.67
N GLY A 666 26.13 -5.75 1.58
CA GLY A 666 26.75 -6.93 0.98
C GLY A 666 25.73 -7.91 0.39
N GLY A 667 24.57 -7.40 -0.06
CA GLY A 667 23.50 -8.21 -0.65
C GLY A 667 22.64 -8.96 0.35
N ARG A 668 22.66 -8.58 1.64
CA ARG A 668 21.86 -9.20 2.70
C ARG A 668 21.30 -8.18 3.70
N VAL A 669 20.27 -8.58 4.41
CA VAL A 669 19.72 -7.87 5.58
C VAL A 669 19.47 -8.87 6.71
N LEU A 670 19.75 -8.48 7.95
CA LEU A 670 19.51 -9.32 9.13
C LEU A 670 18.21 -8.88 9.82
N TYR A 671 17.28 -9.81 10.03
CA TYR A 671 16.11 -9.56 10.88
C TYR A 671 16.47 -9.81 12.33
N GLY A 672 17.37 -8.97 12.85
CA GLY A 672 18.04 -9.15 14.14
C GLY A 672 17.15 -8.90 15.36
N GLU A 673 15.99 -8.28 15.16
CA GLU A 673 14.94 -8.13 16.17
C GLU A 673 14.12 -9.41 16.39
N ASP A 674 14.26 -10.42 15.53
CA ASP A 674 13.54 -11.69 15.61
C ASP A 674 12.01 -11.46 15.73
N VAL A 675 11.31 -12.13 16.64
CA VAL A 675 9.87 -11.93 16.91
C VAL A 675 9.51 -10.57 17.52
N PHE A 676 10.49 -9.76 17.92
CA PHE A 676 10.25 -8.45 18.54
C PHE A 676 10.08 -7.38 17.47
N VAL A 677 8.98 -7.45 16.72
CA VAL A 677 8.56 -6.45 15.73
C VAL A 677 7.44 -5.57 16.30
N GLY A 678 7.52 -4.26 16.07
CA GLY A 678 6.49 -3.31 16.49
C GLY A 678 6.35 -3.21 18.02
N TYR A 679 5.12 -3.14 18.53
CA TYR A 679 4.84 -3.05 19.98
C TYR A 679 5.47 -4.18 20.80
N ARG A 680 5.71 -5.36 20.20
CA ARG A 680 6.43 -6.47 20.83
C ARG A 680 7.82 -6.04 21.30
N TYR A 681 8.52 -5.22 20.51
CA TYR A 681 9.83 -4.65 20.85
C TYR A 681 9.71 -3.55 21.89
N TYR A 682 8.87 -2.55 21.63
CA TYR A 682 8.80 -1.36 22.48
C TYR A 682 8.40 -1.72 23.91
N GLU A 683 7.45 -2.64 24.07
CA GLU A 683 7.05 -3.11 25.40
C GLU A 683 8.12 -3.97 26.06
N LYS A 684 8.77 -4.87 25.32
CA LYS A 684 9.82 -5.75 25.86
C LYS A 684 11.03 -4.96 26.36
N THR A 685 11.35 -3.88 25.66
CA THR A 685 12.48 -2.99 25.98
C THR A 685 12.08 -1.83 26.90
N SER A 686 10.80 -1.72 27.26
CA SER A 686 10.25 -0.57 28.01
C SER A 686 10.59 0.77 27.34
N ARG A 687 10.57 0.80 26.01
CA ARG A 687 10.86 1.96 25.19
C ARG A 687 9.57 2.73 24.93
N GLU A 688 9.59 4.03 25.25
CA GLU A 688 8.46 4.91 24.97
C GLU A 688 8.25 5.12 23.46
N VAL A 689 6.98 5.25 23.10
CA VAL A 689 6.47 5.56 21.78
C VAL A 689 5.60 6.81 21.90
N LEU A 690 5.54 7.60 20.83
CA LEU A 690 4.67 8.78 20.80
C LEU A 690 3.20 8.37 20.86
N PHE A 691 2.84 7.34 20.09
CA PHE A 691 1.52 6.72 20.11
C PHE A 691 1.67 5.19 19.97
N PRO A 692 1.04 4.38 20.85
CA PRO A 692 1.21 2.94 20.82
C PRO A 692 0.30 2.24 19.80
N PHE A 693 0.65 1.00 19.46
CA PHE A 693 -0.19 0.11 18.68
C PHE A 693 -1.61 0.00 19.27
N GLY A 694 -2.62 -0.03 18.41
CA GLY A 694 -4.03 -0.10 18.76
C GLY A 694 -4.59 1.17 19.41
N TYR A 695 -3.86 2.30 19.44
CA TYR A 695 -4.33 3.54 20.04
C TYR A 695 -5.19 4.40 19.09
N GLY A 696 -6.18 5.09 19.64
CA GLY A 696 -7.00 6.07 18.93
C GLY A 696 -8.13 6.59 19.82
N LEU A 697 -8.35 7.90 19.79
CA LEU A 697 -9.37 8.59 20.58
C LEU A 697 -10.72 8.61 19.87
N SER A 698 -11.76 8.98 20.62
CA SER A 698 -13.14 9.15 20.17
C SER A 698 -13.72 10.44 20.76
N TYR A 699 -14.79 10.98 20.16
CA TYR A 699 -15.60 12.06 20.75
C TYR A 699 -16.52 11.57 21.88
N THR A 700 -16.57 10.27 22.13
CA THR A 700 -17.24 9.69 23.30
C THR A 700 -16.26 8.86 24.13
N THR A 701 -16.69 8.45 25.31
CA THR A 701 -15.91 7.60 26.21
C THR A 701 -16.55 6.22 26.33
N PHE A 702 -15.73 5.21 26.57
CA PHE A 702 -16.18 3.83 26.76
C PHE A 702 -15.65 3.27 28.07
N ALA A 703 -16.43 2.38 28.69
CA ALA A 703 -16.00 1.57 29.81
C ALA A 703 -16.07 0.09 29.43
N VAL A 704 -15.02 -0.65 29.77
CA VAL A 704 -14.93 -2.10 29.64
C VAL A 704 -15.08 -2.70 31.04
N SER A 705 -15.93 -3.71 31.20
CA SER A 705 -16.11 -4.37 32.50
C SER A 705 -14.81 -5.04 32.97
N SER A 706 -14.51 -4.94 34.26
CA SER A 706 -13.41 -5.70 34.86
C SER A 706 -13.66 -7.21 34.87
N ASP A 707 -14.94 -7.60 34.86
CA ASP A 707 -15.36 -9.00 34.82
C ASP A 707 -15.21 -9.53 33.40
N VAL A 708 -14.18 -10.38 33.21
CA VAL A 708 -13.93 -11.12 31.97
C VAL A 708 -14.41 -12.55 32.17
N VAL A 709 -15.36 -12.97 31.34
CA VAL A 709 -15.95 -14.32 31.41
C VAL A 709 -15.28 -15.19 30.36
N LEU A 710 -14.62 -16.25 30.80
CA LEU A 710 -14.14 -17.32 29.92
C LEU A 710 -15.23 -18.40 29.81
N SER A 711 -15.44 -18.95 28.62
CA SER A 711 -16.35 -20.10 28.45
C SER A 711 -15.90 -21.30 29.27
N HIS A 712 -14.59 -21.45 29.47
CA HIS A 712 -13.93 -22.47 30.28
C HIS A 712 -12.47 -22.06 30.56
N ASP A 713 -11.87 -22.60 31.62
CA ASP A 713 -10.54 -22.20 32.13
C ASP A 713 -9.39 -23.10 31.63
N VAL A 714 -9.70 -24.12 30.84
CA VAL A 714 -8.72 -25.07 30.26
C VAL A 714 -8.68 -24.91 28.75
N PHE A 715 -7.50 -24.61 28.21
CA PHE A 715 -7.29 -24.53 26.78
C PHE A 715 -7.00 -25.91 26.17
N THR A 716 -7.73 -26.28 25.13
CA THR A 716 -7.32 -27.32 24.17
C THR A 716 -7.48 -26.77 22.74
N PRO A 717 -6.63 -27.19 21.78
CA PRO A 717 -6.76 -26.76 20.38
C PRO A 717 -8.13 -27.09 19.76
N GLU A 718 -8.76 -28.19 20.16
CA GLU A 718 -10.06 -28.66 19.63
C GLU A 718 -11.24 -27.89 20.21
N THR A 719 -11.11 -27.38 21.44
CA THR A 719 -12.12 -26.57 22.13
C THR A 719 -11.45 -25.36 22.79
N PRO A 720 -11.04 -24.35 22.00
CA PRO A 720 -10.43 -23.16 22.58
C PRO A 720 -11.50 -22.30 23.30
N PRO A 721 -11.14 -21.61 24.39
CA PRO A 721 -12.06 -20.76 25.13
C PRO A 721 -12.46 -19.51 24.34
N THR A 722 -13.68 -19.04 24.56
CA THR A 722 -14.09 -17.69 24.17
C THR A 722 -13.98 -16.76 25.37
N VAL A 723 -13.73 -15.49 25.07
CA VAL A 723 -13.64 -14.41 26.05
C VAL A 723 -14.81 -13.48 25.85
N ALA A 724 -15.61 -13.28 26.89
CA ALA A 724 -16.72 -12.33 26.90
C ALA A 724 -16.45 -11.18 27.87
N VAL A 725 -16.70 -9.96 27.43
CA VAL A 725 -16.56 -8.73 28.22
C VAL A 725 -17.69 -7.76 27.89
N THR A 726 -18.16 -6.98 28.84
CA THR A 726 -19.19 -5.97 28.58
C THR A 726 -18.53 -4.64 28.24
N LEU A 727 -18.93 -4.05 27.12
CA LEU A 727 -18.51 -2.73 26.67
C LEU A 727 -19.71 -1.78 26.77
N ARG A 728 -19.51 -0.60 27.35
CA ARG A 728 -20.54 0.44 27.46
C ARG A 728 -20.03 1.77 26.96
N ASN A 729 -20.85 2.48 26.18
CA ASN A 729 -20.60 3.88 25.85
C ASN A 729 -21.06 4.75 27.02
N THR A 730 -20.10 5.40 27.69
CA THR A 730 -20.32 6.24 28.87
C THR A 730 -20.42 7.72 28.56
N GLY A 731 -20.15 8.13 27.32
CA GLY A 731 -20.21 9.53 26.91
C GLY A 731 -21.58 9.94 26.37
N ARG A 732 -21.60 11.08 25.66
CA ARG A 732 -22.83 11.79 25.26
C ARG A 732 -23.20 11.61 23.79
N VAL A 733 -22.28 11.09 22.97
CA VAL A 733 -22.48 10.90 21.54
C VAL A 733 -22.28 9.42 21.17
N ALA A 734 -22.91 8.98 20.10
CA ALA A 734 -22.70 7.63 19.60
C ALA A 734 -21.29 7.49 19.03
N GLY A 735 -20.73 6.28 19.08
CA GLY A 735 -19.39 6.01 18.58
C GLY A 735 -19.10 4.52 18.54
N ALA A 736 -17.97 4.15 17.96
CA ALA A 736 -17.48 2.78 17.96
C ALA A 736 -16.17 2.65 18.73
N GLU A 737 -16.00 1.52 19.40
CA GLU A 737 -14.78 1.15 20.12
C GLU A 737 -14.33 -0.25 19.70
N THR A 738 -13.02 -0.46 19.70
CA THR A 738 -12.39 -1.73 19.39
C THR A 738 -11.86 -2.37 20.67
N VAL A 739 -12.50 -3.45 21.09
CA VAL A 739 -12.00 -4.32 22.15
C VAL A 739 -10.86 -5.17 21.57
N GLN A 740 -9.70 -5.11 22.21
CA GLN A 740 -8.48 -5.80 21.80
C GLN A 740 -8.15 -6.88 22.82
N LEU A 741 -7.99 -8.12 22.36
CA LEU A 741 -7.63 -9.28 23.16
C LEU A 741 -6.16 -9.63 22.92
N TYR A 742 -5.37 -9.48 23.98
CA TYR A 742 -3.97 -9.89 24.00
C TYR A 742 -3.76 -11.10 24.91
N ILE A 743 -2.79 -11.94 24.57
CA ILE A 743 -2.36 -13.09 25.37
C ILE A 743 -0.94 -12.89 25.85
N SER A 744 -0.68 -13.23 27.11
CA SER A 744 0.65 -13.20 27.71
C SER A 744 0.99 -14.55 28.36
N ALA A 745 2.23 -15.00 28.18
CA ALA A 745 2.79 -16.21 28.78
C ALA A 745 3.93 -15.84 29.75
N PRO A 746 3.63 -15.26 30.93
CA PRO A 746 4.64 -14.62 31.80
C PRO A 746 5.68 -15.60 32.39
N HIS A 747 5.37 -16.89 32.39
CA HIS A 747 6.22 -17.94 32.98
C HIS A 747 6.79 -18.90 31.92
N SER A 748 6.69 -18.56 30.63
CA SER A 748 7.30 -19.32 29.55
C SER A 748 8.83 -19.33 29.72
N PRO A 749 9.52 -20.50 29.73
CA PRO A 749 10.98 -20.57 29.73
C PRO A 749 11.58 -20.01 28.42
N THR A 750 10.84 -20.08 27.32
CA THR A 750 11.21 -19.43 26.06
C THR A 750 10.88 -17.93 26.14
N PRO A 751 11.83 -17.02 25.82
CA PRO A 751 11.53 -15.60 25.73
C PRO A 751 10.43 -15.31 24.70
N ARG A 752 9.34 -14.70 25.13
CA ARG A 752 8.23 -14.24 24.27
C ARG A 752 8.06 -12.71 24.37
N PRO A 753 7.33 -12.08 23.43
CA PRO A 753 6.79 -10.75 23.62
C PRO A 753 6.03 -10.63 24.95
N MET A 754 5.92 -9.42 25.50
CA MET A 754 5.21 -9.20 26.76
C MET A 754 3.75 -9.66 26.68
N LYS A 755 3.13 -9.43 25.51
CA LYS A 755 1.82 -9.90 25.12
C LYS A 755 1.67 -9.82 23.61
N GLU A 756 0.69 -10.53 23.05
CA GLU A 756 0.46 -10.63 21.62
C GLU A 756 -1.03 -10.53 21.30
N LEU A 757 -1.41 -9.81 20.24
CA LEU A 757 -2.80 -9.69 19.79
C LEU A 757 -3.27 -11.03 19.20
N HIS A 758 -4.39 -11.55 19.72
CA HIS A 758 -5.01 -12.79 19.22
C HIS A 758 -6.50 -12.66 18.92
N GLY A 759 -7.07 -11.46 19.09
CA GLY A 759 -8.42 -11.19 18.66
C GLY A 759 -8.81 -9.73 18.88
N PHE A 760 -9.84 -9.30 18.16
CA PHE A 760 -10.44 -7.98 18.33
C PHE A 760 -11.90 -7.99 17.86
N ALA A 761 -12.66 -7.02 18.35
CA ALA A 761 -14.01 -6.75 17.89
C ALA A 761 -14.31 -5.26 17.98
N LYS A 762 -14.76 -4.67 16.86
CA LYS A 762 -15.27 -3.30 16.81
C LYS A 762 -16.77 -3.30 17.03
N VAL A 763 -17.24 -2.42 17.91
CA VAL A 763 -18.65 -2.35 18.32
C VAL A 763 -19.11 -0.91 18.32
N PHE A 764 -20.20 -0.63 17.62
CA PHE A 764 -20.88 0.67 17.64
C PHE A 764 -21.91 0.70 18.77
N LEU A 765 -21.92 1.76 19.57
CA LEU A 765 -22.83 1.94 20.69
C LEU A 765 -23.39 3.37 20.72
N ARG A 766 -24.70 3.48 20.93
CA ARG A 766 -25.37 4.74 21.29
C ARG A 766 -24.99 5.17 22.72
N PRO A 767 -25.18 6.44 23.10
CA PRO A 767 -24.94 6.88 24.48
C PRO A 767 -25.65 6.00 25.50
N SER A 768 -24.94 5.60 26.55
CA SER A 768 -25.40 4.68 27.61
C SER A 768 -25.71 3.24 27.20
N GLU A 769 -25.65 2.89 25.91
CA GLU A 769 -25.81 1.51 25.44
C GLU A 769 -24.63 0.64 25.89
N GLU A 770 -24.94 -0.62 26.22
CA GLU A 770 -23.96 -1.63 26.57
C GLU A 770 -24.18 -2.91 25.76
N GLN A 771 -23.09 -3.61 25.46
CA GLN A 771 -23.12 -4.86 24.72
C GLN A 771 -22.04 -5.80 25.26
N THR A 772 -22.38 -7.09 25.39
CA THR A 772 -21.40 -8.14 25.63
C THR A 772 -20.68 -8.48 24.32
N VAL A 773 -19.37 -8.32 24.33
CA VAL A 773 -18.47 -8.59 23.21
C VAL A 773 -17.83 -9.95 23.45
N VAL A 774 -17.94 -10.86 22.47
CA VAL A 774 -17.37 -12.21 22.53
C VAL A 774 -16.27 -12.34 21.49
N ILE A 775 -15.08 -12.71 21.93
CA ILE A 775 -13.89 -12.90 21.09
C ILE A 775 -13.38 -14.33 21.28
N SER A 776 -13.24 -15.08 20.19
CA SER A 776 -12.69 -16.44 20.22
C SER A 776 -11.17 -16.42 20.31
N ILE A 777 -10.62 -17.30 21.13
CA ILE A 777 -9.19 -17.63 21.14
C ILE A 777 -8.96 -18.74 20.12
N ASP A 778 -7.83 -18.72 19.42
CA ASP A 778 -7.42 -19.79 18.51
C ASP A 778 -6.15 -20.52 19.01
N LYS A 779 -5.77 -21.63 18.37
CA LYS A 779 -4.61 -22.43 18.79
C LYS A 779 -3.27 -21.69 18.75
N TYR A 780 -3.22 -20.56 18.08
CA TYR A 780 -1.99 -19.78 17.97
C TYR A 780 -1.78 -18.89 19.19
N ALA A 781 -2.84 -18.61 19.96
CA ALA A 781 -2.78 -17.85 21.21
C ALA A 781 -1.79 -18.38 22.25
N THR A 782 -1.57 -19.69 22.26
CA THR A 782 -0.68 -20.36 23.21
C THR A 782 0.61 -20.84 22.55
N SER A 783 0.71 -20.72 21.23
CA SER A 783 1.77 -21.35 20.44
C SER A 783 2.87 -20.38 20.06
N PHE A 784 4.11 -20.84 20.14
CA PHE A 784 5.28 -20.21 19.52
C PHE A 784 5.98 -21.24 18.63
N TRP A 785 6.82 -20.82 17.69
CA TRP A 785 7.57 -21.77 16.86
C TRP A 785 8.81 -22.26 17.61
N ASP A 786 8.88 -23.55 17.89
CA ASP A 786 10.04 -24.20 18.49
C ASP A 786 11.00 -24.63 17.39
N GLU A 787 12.16 -23.96 17.32
CA GLU A 787 13.17 -24.21 16.28
C GLU A 787 13.97 -25.51 16.49
N ILE A 788 13.89 -26.14 17.66
CA ILE A 788 14.52 -27.44 17.90
C ILE A 788 13.65 -28.55 17.31
N GLU A 789 12.35 -28.43 17.49
CA GLU A 789 11.37 -29.44 17.05
C GLU A 789 10.84 -29.17 15.64
N ASP A 790 11.11 -27.99 15.06
CA ASP A 790 10.53 -27.53 13.79
C ASP A 790 8.99 -27.60 13.76
N MET A 791 8.38 -27.22 14.88
CA MET A 791 6.93 -27.28 15.08
C MET A 791 6.44 -26.09 15.92
N TRP A 792 5.15 -25.76 15.78
CA TRP A 792 4.48 -24.91 16.75
C TRP A 792 4.34 -25.66 18.06
N LYS A 793 4.77 -25.05 19.16
CA LYS A 793 4.65 -25.57 20.52
C LYS A 793 3.64 -24.75 21.31
N SER A 794 2.51 -25.36 21.66
CA SER A 794 1.59 -24.85 22.67
C SER A 794 2.04 -25.38 24.02
N GLU A 795 2.72 -24.54 24.78
CA GLU A 795 3.39 -24.94 26.02
C GLU A 795 2.43 -25.02 27.21
N GLU A 796 2.62 -26.03 28.05
CA GLU A 796 1.94 -26.16 29.35
C GLU A 796 2.21 -24.94 30.24
N GLY A 797 1.16 -24.44 30.90
CA GLY A 797 1.30 -23.32 31.83
C GLY A 797 0.04 -22.49 31.96
N VAL A 798 0.16 -21.38 32.68
CA VAL A 798 -0.91 -20.40 32.87
C VAL A 798 -0.68 -19.22 31.96
N TYR A 799 -1.70 -18.91 31.15
CA TYR A 799 -1.71 -17.79 30.22
C TYR A 799 -2.64 -16.70 30.76
N GLN A 800 -2.27 -15.44 30.53
CA GLN A 800 -3.11 -14.30 30.88
C GLN A 800 -3.84 -13.80 29.64
N VAL A 801 -5.15 -13.61 29.78
CA VAL A 801 -5.98 -12.86 28.85
C VAL A 801 -5.98 -11.40 29.29
N LEU A 802 -5.62 -10.50 28.39
CA LEU A 802 -5.53 -9.07 28.64
C LEU A 802 -6.47 -8.36 27.67
N ILE A 803 -7.50 -7.70 28.21
CA ILE A 803 -8.47 -6.94 27.42
C ILE A 803 -8.17 -5.45 27.55
N GLY A 804 -8.07 -4.77 26.42
CA GLY A 804 -7.81 -3.34 26.36
C GLY A 804 -8.44 -2.65 25.14
N THR A 805 -8.21 -1.34 25.04
CA THR A 805 -8.60 -0.53 23.87
C THR A 805 -7.40 0.09 23.14
N SER A 806 -6.19 -0.25 23.60
CA SER A 806 -4.89 -0.10 22.93
C SER A 806 -3.89 -1.05 23.58
N SER A 807 -2.69 -1.24 22.99
CA SER A 807 -1.67 -2.11 23.58
C SER A 807 -1.17 -1.62 24.95
N GLN A 808 -1.29 -0.32 25.22
CA GLN A 808 -0.90 0.30 26.50
C GLN A 808 -2.09 0.59 27.43
N ASN A 809 -3.34 0.40 26.99
CA ASN A 809 -4.54 0.61 27.81
C ASN A 809 -5.25 -0.72 28.09
N ILE A 810 -4.69 -1.51 29.02
CA ILE A 810 -5.26 -2.79 29.47
C ILE A 810 -6.20 -2.53 30.65
N LEU A 811 -7.47 -2.89 30.48
CA LEU A 811 -8.56 -2.55 31.39
C LEU A 811 -9.08 -3.74 32.19
N ALA A 812 -8.96 -4.96 31.65
CA ALA A 812 -9.44 -6.16 32.31
C ALA A 812 -8.53 -7.36 32.04
N ARG A 813 -8.56 -8.35 32.96
CA ARG A 813 -7.67 -9.51 32.93
C ARG A 813 -8.39 -10.78 33.36
N ALA A 814 -8.05 -11.89 32.72
CA ALA A 814 -8.40 -13.24 33.16
C ALA A 814 -7.20 -14.18 32.94
N ALA A 815 -7.34 -15.44 33.33
CA ALA A 815 -6.33 -16.45 33.07
C ALA A 815 -6.98 -17.78 32.72
N PHE A 816 -6.32 -18.55 31.87
CA PHE A 816 -6.64 -19.95 31.59
C PHE A 816 -5.36 -20.79 31.65
N ARG A 817 -5.51 -22.11 31.75
CA ARG A 817 -4.38 -23.04 31.77
C ARG A 817 -4.33 -23.89 30.50
N VAL A 818 -3.12 -24.15 30.03
CA VAL A 818 -2.80 -25.24 29.11
C VAL A 818 -2.26 -26.38 29.97
N GLU A 819 -2.98 -27.51 30.05
CA GLU A 819 -2.63 -28.60 30.97
C GLU A 819 -1.49 -29.49 30.45
N LYS A 820 -1.23 -29.48 29.14
CA LYS A 820 -0.20 -30.31 28.53
C LYS A 820 0.42 -29.61 27.34
N THR A 821 1.75 -29.68 27.25
CA THR A 821 2.47 -29.23 26.05
C THR A 821 2.07 -30.07 24.84
N SER A 822 1.73 -29.40 23.74
CA SER A 822 1.42 -30.03 22.46
C SER A 822 2.19 -29.38 21.32
N TYR A 823 2.41 -30.17 20.27
CA TYR A 823 3.14 -29.75 19.07
C TYR A 823 2.26 -29.92 17.84
N TRP A 824 2.34 -28.98 16.90
CA TRP A 824 1.58 -29.04 15.66
C TRP A 824 2.27 -28.32 14.50
N ILE A 825 1.86 -28.66 13.28
CA ILE A 825 2.26 -28.01 12.02
C ILE A 825 1.00 -27.77 11.18
N GLY A 826 1.07 -26.92 10.16
CA GLY A 826 -0.05 -26.75 9.22
C GLY A 826 -1.03 -25.65 9.60
N LEU A 827 -2.31 -25.86 9.26
CA LEU A 827 -3.43 -24.94 9.56
C LEU A 827 -4.27 -25.43 10.72
#